data_AF-A0ABC9GC69-F1
#
_entry.id   AF-A0ABC9GC69-F1
#
_cell.length_a   1.000
_cell.length_b   1.000
_cell.length_c   1.000
_cell.angle_alpha   90.00
_cell.angle_beta   90.00
_cell.angle_gamma   90.00
#
_symmetry.space_group_name_H-M   'P 1'
#
loop_
_entity.id
_entity.type
_entity.pdbx_description
1 polymer ?
#
loop_
_entity_poly.entity_id
_entity_poly.type
_entity_poly.pdbx_seq_one_letter_code
_entity_poly.pdbx_strand_id
1 'polypeptide(L)'
;MPELRSSTRQARLRSKKLDDPQPGEPPVKPASPAPPRAGKRAPTRAARGRKVAAGKRAPPPPKPRRKGVEIVDLKADPACEDPPKAVAGVGVAGAAKNLALNKVAQVGVNKGLKMDGESAEKIVGVEDDSTATPVPERVQVGNSPEYITDRKLGKGGFGQVYVGRRVSGGTARTGPDAYEVALKFEHRNSKGCNYGPPYEWQVYNALNGCYGIPSVHYKGRQGDYYILVMDMLGPSLWDVWNSMGQAMSANMAACIAVEGISILEKLHSKGFVHGDVKPENFLLGQAGSPDDKKLYLIDLGLASKWRETGGHHVDYDQRPDIFRGTIRYASVHAHLGRTGSRRDDLESLAYTLIFLIRGRLPWQGYQGDTKSFLVCKKKMATSPEMLCCFCPAPFKQFLEIVTNMKFDEEPNYAKLISLFDGLIESPASRPIRIDGALKVGQKRGRLLVNLEEDEQPKKKVRLGSPAAQWISVYNARRPMKQRYHYNVADSRLSQHIEKGNEDGLYISCVASAANLWALIMDAGTGFCSQVYELSPVFLHKDWIMEQWEKSYYITAIAGSTNGSSLVVMSKGTPYTQQSYKVSESFPYKWINKKWKEGFHVTSMATAGNRWGVVMSRNSGYSNQVVELDFLYPSEGIHRRWETGYRITSTAATNDQAAFILSMPKRKPMDETQETLRTSAFPSGHVKEKWAKNLYIASICFGRTVC
;
A
#
# COMPACT_ATOMS: atom_id res chain seq x y z
N MET A 1 -18.43 -30.15 31.13
CA MET A 1 -18.82 -31.55 31.38
C MET A 1 -18.49 -32.36 30.13
N PRO A 2 -17.90 -33.56 30.24
CA PRO A 2 -17.66 -34.31 31.48
C PRO A 2 -16.53 -33.76 32.36
N GLU A 3 -16.22 -34.52 33.40
CA GLU A 3 -15.83 -34.14 34.75
C GLU A 3 -14.36 -33.75 35.01
N LEU A 4 -14.22 -33.04 36.13
CA LEU A 4 -12.99 -32.70 36.84
C LEU A 4 -12.17 -33.93 37.30
N ARG A 5 -10.84 -33.78 37.36
CA ARG A 5 -10.07 -34.18 38.54
C ARG A 5 -9.08 -33.09 38.93
N SER A 6 -9.02 -32.77 40.22
CA SER A 6 -8.15 -31.75 40.81
C SER A 6 -7.00 -32.40 41.57
N SER A 7 -5.85 -31.72 41.62
CA SER A 7 -4.95 -31.84 42.77
C SER A 7 -4.16 -30.54 42.95
N THR A 8 -4.25 -29.98 44.15
CA THR A 8 -3.45 -28.85 44.63
C THR A 8 -2.45 -29.36 45.66
N ARG A 9 -1.23 -28.81 45.67
CA ARG A 9 -0.35 -28.87 46.85
C ARG A 9 0.56 -27.64 46.89
N GLN A 10 0.72 -27.09 48.09
CA GLN A 10 1.51 -25.88 48.37
C GLN A 10 2.69 -26.22 49.29
N ALA A 11 3.75 -25.42 49.15
CA ALA A 11 4.74 -25.05 50.17
C ALA A 11 5.52 -26.14 50.93
N ARG A 12 6.86 -25.99 50.92
CA ARG A 12 7.67 -25.99 52.15
C ARG A 12 8.98 -25.22 51.94
N LEU A 13 9.33 -24.35 52.89
CA LEU A 13 10.66 -23.74 52.97
C LEU A 13 11.64 -24.67 53.71
N ARG A 14 12.94 -24.52 53.45
CA ARG A 14 13.96 -24.51 54.51
C ARG A 14 15.25 -23.82 54.05
N SER A 15 15.94 -23.19 54.99
CA SER A 15 17.20 -22.45 54.81
C SER A 15 18.29 -23.02 55.73
N LYS A 16 19.56 -22.67 55.48
CA LYS A 16 20.63 -22.72 56.50
C LYS A 16 21.76 -21.73 56.19
N LYS A 17 22.54 -21.43 57.24
CA LYS A 17 23.71 -20.51 57.33
C LYS A 17 25.02 -21.29 57.07
N LEU A 18 26.13 -20.75 56.53
CA LEU A 18 26.93 -19.51 56.77
C LEU A 18 27.94 -19.71 57.92
N ASP A 19 29.25 -19.61 57.62
CA ASP A 19 30.34 -19.12 58.49
C ASP A 19 31.61 -18.77 57.65
N ASP A 20 32.55 -17.98 58.21
CA ASP A 20 33.76 -17.33 57.60
C ASP A 20 35.07 -17.90 58.26
N PRO A 21 36.33 -17.32 58.32
CA PRO A 21 36.79 -15.93 58.07
C PRO A 21 38.20 -15.68 57.39
N GLN A 22 38.35 -14.53 56.69
CA GLN A 22 39.49 -13.53 56.65
C GLN A 22 41.02 -13.93 56.62
N PRO A 23 42.03 -13.00 56.57
CA PRO A 23 42.04 -11.51 56.52
C PRO A 23 42.88 -10.83 55.38
N GLY A 24 42.79 -9.50 55.23
CA GLY A 24 43.75 -8.66 54.48
C GLY A 24 43.25 -7.25 54.08
N GLU A 25 43.83 -6.17 54.61
CA GLU A 25 43.49 -4.72 54.42
C GLU A 25 44.81 -3.89 54.54
N PRO A 26 44.89 -2.52 54.46
CA PRO A 26 43.97 -1.42 54.05
C PRO A 26 44.69 -0.38 53.13
N PRO A 27 44.46 0.97 53.18
CA PRO A 27 43.27 1.85 53.23
C PRO A 27 43.08 2.63 51.87
N VAL A 28 42.21 3.63 51.60
CA VAL A 28 41.77 4.88 52.31
C VAL A 28 40.35 5.33 51.85
N LYS A 29 39.71 6.18 52.68
CA LYS A 29 38.32 6.73 52.68
C LYS A 29 38.17 8.05 51.83
N PRO A 30 36.98 8.72 51.65
CA PRO A 30 35.83 8.85 52.58
C PRO A 30 34.40 8.88 51.97
N ALA A 31 33.40 9.33 52.77
CA ALA A 31 31.96 9.23 52.53
C ALA A 31 31.18 10.57 52.63
N SER A 32 29.86 10.52 52.40
CA SER A 32 28.85 11.60 52.53
C SER A 32 28.22 11.63 53.96
N PRO A 33 27.21 12.47 54.35
CA PRO A 33 26.35 13.39 53.57
C PRO A 33 25.92 14.78 54.18
N ALA A 34 25.44 15.70 53.30
CA ALA A 34 24.51 16.85 53.57
C ALA A 34 24.91 17.94 54.62
N PRO A 35 24.16 19.07 54.78
CA PRO A 35 23.28 19.85 53.89
C PRO A 35 23.85 21.29 53.66
N PRO A 36 23.04 22.28 53.20
CA PRO A 36 23.37 23.70 53.45
C PRO A 36 22.19 24.58 53.94
N ARG A 37 22.46 25.60 54.78
CA ARG A 37 21.48 26.64 55.16
C ARG A 37 22.11 28.01 55.47
N ALA A 38 21.79 28.99 54.61
CA ALA A 38 21.69 30.44 54.84
C ALA A 38 22.88 31.29 55.38
N GLY A 39 23.24 32.32 54.60
CA GLY A 39 23.68 33.65 55.10
C GLY A 39 24.94 34.23 54.42
N LYS A 40 25.17 35.55 54.41
CA LYS A 40 24.33 36.72 54.76
C LYS A 40 25.02 38.00 54.27
N ARG A 41 24.30 38.96 53.68
CA ARG A 41 24.29 40.40 54.08
C ARG A 41 23.33 41.24 53.20
N ALA A 42 22.78 42.28 53.81
CA ALA A 42 22.06 43.39 53.18
C ALA A 42 22.80 44.71 53.52
N PRO A 43 22.29 45.92 53.18
CA PRO A 43 21.44 46.58 54.18
C PRO A 43 20.36 47.60 53.68
N THR A 44 19.12 47.45 54.17
CA THR A 44 18.17 48.55 54.53
C THR A 44 17.59 49.43 53.37
N ARG A 45 16.51 50.23 53.53
CA ARG A 45 15.78 50.73 54.73
C ARG A 45 14.30 51.14 54.45
N ALA A 46 13.35 50.66 55.28
CA ALA A 46 12.06 51.29 55.70
C ALA A 46 10.98 51.76 54.66
N ALA A 47 9.70 52.06 55.02
CA ALA A 47 8.74 51.46 55.98
C ALA A 47 7.30 52.07 55.88
N ARG A 48 6.25 51.24 56.12
CA ARG A 48 4.87 51.56 56.63
C ARG A 48 3.93 52.56 55.88
N GLY A 49 2.66 52.15 55.71
CA GLY A 49 1.50 53.00 55.32
C GLY A 49 0.15 52.26 55.48
N ARG A 50 -1.01 52.95 55.60
CA ARG A 50 -2.31 52.32 55.99
C ARG A 50 -3.58 53.07 55.48
N LYS A 51 -4.64 52.31 55.17
CA LYS A 51 -6.11 52.64 55.13
C LYS A 51 -6.75 53.60 54.08
N VAL A 52 -7.77 53.04 53.38
CA VAL A 52 -9.18 53.49 53.21
C VAL A 52 -9.54 54.96 52.86
N ALA A 53 -10.30 55.20 51.76
CA ALA A 53 -11.62 55.92 51.76
C ALA A 53 -12.18 56.29 50.35
N ALA A 54 -13.49 56.56 50.32
CA ALA A 54 -14.42 57.13 49.33
C ALA A 54 -13.92 57.98 48.12
N GLY A 55 -14.75 58.06 47.06
CA GLY A 55 -14.54 58.91 45.87
C GLY A 55 -15.69 59.89 45.54
N LYS A 56 -15.58 60.64 44.42
CA LYS A 56 -16.60 61.58 43.89
C LYS A 56 -16.55 61.71 42.35
N ARG A 57 -17.74 61.65 41.71
CA ARG A 57 -18.34 62.38 40.55
C ARG A 57 -17.44 63.30 39.67
N ALA A 58 -17.73 63.64 38.40
CA ALA A 58 -18.70 63.31 37.30
C ALA A 58 -18.40 64.34 36.12
N PRO A 59 -19.15 64.56 34.99
CA PRO A 59 -20.51 64.11 34.60
C PRO A 59 -20.64 63.64 33.08
N PRO A 60 -21.62 64.00 32.19
CA PRO A 60 -22.39 63.00 31.40
C PRO A 60 -22.55 63.41 29.89
N PRO A 61 -23.65 63.13 29.11
CA PRO A 61 -24.75 62.13 29.18
C PRO A 61 -24.87 61.27 27.88
N PRO A 62 -25.88 60.38 27.71
CA PRO A 62 -27.19 60.79 27.16
C PRO A 62 -28.43 60.10 27.79
N LYS A 63 -29.63 60.62 27.49
CA LYS A 63 -31.01 60.18 27.87
C LYS A 63 -32.02 60.98 26.99
N PRO A 64 -33.36 60.71 26.91
CA PRO A 64 -34.20 59.91 27.83
C PRO A 64 -35.39 59.06 27.25
N ARG A 65 -35.80 58.00 27.99
CA ARG A 65 -37.22 57.56 28.30
C ARG A 65 -38.14 57.09 27.12
N ARG A 66 -39.32 56.44 27.28
CA ARG A 66 -40.38 56.12 28.33
C ARG A 66 -41.08 54.79 27.87
N LYS A 67 -41.99 54.03 28.53
CA LYS A 67 -42.64 53.94 29.87
C LYS A 67 -43.29 52.53 30.05
N GLY A 68 -43.05 51.83 31.18
CA GLY A 68 -43.91 50.72 31.69
C GLY A 68 -43.76 49.33 31.05
N VAL A 69 -44.35 48.21 31.54
CA VAL A 69 -44.56 47.61 32.89
C VAL A 69 -45.60 46.46 32.78
N GLU A 70 -45.23 45.23 33.18
CA GLU A 70 -46.10 44.08 33.61
C GLU A 70 -47.18 43.54 32.61
N ILE A 71 -47.78 42.32 32.67
CA ILE A 71 -47.50 41.01 33.31
C ILE A 71 -48.26 39.90 32.50
N VAL A 72 -47.75 38.65 32.49
CA VAL A 72 -48.41 37.32 32.22
C VAL A 72 -49.70 37.23 31.35
N ASP A 73 -49.71 36.43 30.26
CA ASP A 73 -50.27 35.04 30.22
C ASP A 73 -50.13 34.33 28.83
N LEU A 74 -50.63 33.10 28.71
CA LEU A 74 -50.60 32.13 27.60
C LEU A 74 -51.69 32.33 26.53
N LYS A 75 -51.37 32.13 25.23
CA LYS A 75 -52.01 31.13 24.30
C LYS A 75 -51.66 31.29 22.80
N ALA A 76 -51.59 30.11 22.14
CA ALA A 76 -52.02 29.76 20.77
C ALA A 76 -51.47 30.49 19.51
N ASP A 77 -51.39 29.71 18.41
CA ASP A 77 -51.00 30.13 17.06
C ASP A 77 -52.08 30.97 16.33
N PRO A 78 -51.70 31.64 15.22
CA PRO A 78 -52.28 31.21 13.94
C PRO A 78 -51.26 31.01 12.80
N ALA A 79 -51.78 30.66 11.62
CA ALA A 79 -51.08 30.00 10.52
C ALA A 79 -50.24 30.89 9.56
N CYS A 80 -49.63 30.22 8.58
CA CYS A 80 -48.68 30.66 7.55
C CYS A 80 -48.96 31.96 6.78
N GLU A 81 -47.86 32.62 6.37
CA GLU A 81 -47.71 33.27 5.05
C GLU A 81 -46.35 32.89 4.42
N ASP A 82 -46.24 32.93 3.09
CA ASP A 82 -45.08 32.44 2.32
C ASP A 82 -43.94 33.46 2.14
N PRO A 83 -42.66 33.03 2.15
CA PRO A 83 -41.52 33.83 1.68
C PRO A 83 -41.29 33.72 0.16
N PRO A 84 -40.68 34.74 -0.49
CA PRO A 84 -40.66 34.88 -1.96
C PRO A 84 -39.64 33.99 -2.71
N LYS A 85 -39.85 33.87 -4.03
CA LYS A 85 -39.10 32.97 -4.93
C LYS A 85 -37.70 33.47 -5.35
N ALA A 86 -36.77 32.51 -5.29
CA ALA A 86 -35.73 32.19 -6.28
C ALA A 86 -34.64 33.22 -6.69
N VAL A 87 -33.39 32.76 -6.58
CA VAL A 87 -32.30 33.05 -7.53
C VAL A 87 -31.72 31.70 -7.98
N ALA A 88 -31.43 31.53 -9.28
CA ALA A 88 -31.09 30.24 -9.87
C ALA A 88 -29.59 29.88 -9.79
N GLY A 89 -29.29 28.59 -9.61
CA GLY A 89 -27.95 28.01 -9.75
C GLY A 89 -27.87 27.05 -10.94
N VAL A 90 -26.91 27.25 -11.84
CA VAL A 90 -26.85 26.56 -13.14
C VAL A 90 -26.29 25.13 -13.01
N GLY A 91 -27.04 24.15 -13.51
CA GLY A 91 -26.55 22.79 -13.77
C GLY A 91 -26.32 22.57 -15.27
N VAL A 92 -25.09 22.21 -15.66
CA VAL A 92 -24.74 21.93 -17.07
C VAL A 92 -24.80 20.42 -17.32
N ALA A 93 -25.72 19.98 -18.18
CA ALA A 93 -25.78 18.61 -18.69
C ALA A 93 -25.20 18.54 -20.12
N GLY A 94 -24.22 17.67 -20.34
CA GLY A 94 -23.69 17.37 -21.67
C GLY A 94 -24.49 16.26 -22.35
N ALA A 95 -25.09 16.54 -23.51
CA ALA A 95 -25.99 15.63 -24.20
C ALA A 95 -25.28 14.55 -25.04
N ALA A 96 -25.90 13.38 -25.16
CA ALA A 96 -25.59 12.41 -26.20
C ALA A 96 -26.30 12.77 -27.52
N LYS A 97 -25.75 12.35 -28.66
CA LYS A 97 -26.40 12.41 -29.98
C LYS A 97 -26.39 11.03 -30.65
N ASN A 98 -27.53 10.65 -31.22
CA ASN A 98 -27.67 9.51 -32.13
C ASN A 98 -27.43 9.95 -33.58
N LEU A 99 -26.92 9.03 -34.42
CA LEU A 99 -26.96 8.92 -35.89
C LEU A 99 -25.93 7.81 -36.25
N ALA A 100 -26.14 6.85 -37.14
CA ALA A 100 -27.36 6.29 -37.76
C ALA A 100 -27.07 4.83 -38.21
N LEU A 101 -28.08 4.04 -38.57
CA LEU A 101 -27.88 2.69 -39.11
C LEU A 101 -27.31 2.72 -40.54
N ASN A 102 -26.57 1.69 -40.92
CA ASN A 102 -26.65 1.16 -42.28
C ASN A 102 -26.45 -0.38 -42.34
N LYS A 103 -26.76 -0.99 -43.49
CA LYS A 103 -27.21 -2.40 -43.58
C LYS A 103 -26.12 -3.48 -43.58
N VAL A 104 -26.57 -4.68 -43.19
CA VAL A 104 -25.88 -5.98 -43.35
C VAL A 104 -25.91 -6.46 -44.81
N ALA A 105 -24.86 -7.16 -45.22
CA ALA A 105 -24.88 -8.13 -46.32
C ALA A 105 -24.13 -9.42 -45.91
N GLN A 106 -24.49 -10.56 -46.48
CA GLN A 106 -23.93 -11.89 -46.17
C GLN A 106 -23.17 -12.50 -47.37
N VAL A 107 -22.63 -13.71 -47.15
CA VAL A 107 -22.21 -14.75 -48.12
C VAL A 107 -20.72 -14.74 -48.52
N GLY A 108 -20.10 -15.94 -48.43
CA GLY A 108 -18.74 -16.24 -48.87
C GLY A 108 -18.13 -17.40 -48.06
N VAL A 109 -17.68 -18.49 -48.70
CA VAL A 109 -17.23 -19.72 -48.03
C VAL A 109 -15.99 -20.33 -48.70
N ASN A 110 -15.12 -20.95 -47.88
CA ASN A 110 -14.14 -22.03 -48.17
C ASN A 110 -12.64 -21.74 -48.43
N LYS A 111 -11.83 -22.66 -47.86
CA LYS A 111 -10.48 -23.14 -48.27
C LYS A 111 -9.24 -22.21 -48.21
N GLY A 112 -8.79 -21.92 -46.99
CA GLY A 112 -7.56 -22.46 -46.35
C GLY A 112 -6.20 -22.59 -47.08
N LEU A 113 -5.12 -22.27 -46.33
CA LEU A 113 -3.76 -22.82 -46.45
C LEU A 113 -3.02 -22.72 -45.08
N LYS A 114 -1.75 -23.14 -45.00
CA LYS A 114 -0.97 -23.29 -43.74
C LYS A 114 -0.23 -21.99 -43.32
N MET A 115 0.20 -21.96 -42.04
CA MET A 115 1.41 -21.31 -41.44
C MET A 115 1.88 -19.96 -42.05
N ASP A 116 2.08 -18.90 -41.27
CA ASP A 116 3.02 -18.86 -40.14
C ASP A 116 2.54 -18.10 -38.89
N GLY A 117 3.28 -18.27 -37.78
CA GLY A 117 2.98 -17.71 -36.46
C GLY A 117 3.83 -16.50 -36.09
N GLU A 118 3.73 -15.39 -36.83
CA GLU A 118 4.43 -14.15 -36.46
C GLU A 118 3.86 -13.50 -35.20
N SER A 119 4.74 -13.12 -34.28
CA SER A 119 4.36 -12.53 -32.99
C SER A 119 4.36 -11.00 -33.07
N ALA A 120 3.16 -10.41 -33.07
CA ALA A 120 2.94 -8.97 -33.18
C ALA A 120 3.28 -8.17 -31.89
N GLU A 121 4.47 -8.35 -31.31
CA GLU A 121 5.05 -7.42 -30.32
C GLU A 121 6.04 -6.43 -30.98
N LYS A 122 5.64 -5.87 -32.13
CA LYS A 122 6.24 -4.65 -32.68
C LYS A 122 5.24 -3.84 -33.51
N ILE A 123 4.31 -3.16 -32.84
CA ILE A 123 3.88 -1.85 -33.36
C ILE A 123 5.10 -0.94 -33.20
N VAL A 124 5.96 -0.96 -34.22
CA VAL A 124 6.77 0.22 -34.55
C VAL A 124 5.77 1.25 -35.03
N GLY A 125 5.20 1.97 -34.07
CA GLY A 125 4.88 3.35 -34.35
C GLY A 125 6.19 3.99 -34.77
N VAL A 126 6.23 4.51 -36.00
CA VAL A 126 7.16 5.60 -36.30
C VAL A 126 6.63 6.77 -35.47
N GLU A 127 6.98 6.78 -34.17
CA GLU A 127 7.00 8.00 -33.39
C GLU A 127 7.95 8.91 -34.15
N ASP A 128 7.39 9.94 -34.78
CA ASP A 128 8.14 10.87 -35.60
C ASP A 128 9.21 11.55 -34.73
N ASP A 129 10.48 11.19 -34.96
CA ASP A 129 11.63 11.59 -34.15
C ASP A 129 11.91 13.11 -34.28
N SER A 130 11.14 13.80 -35.15
CA SER A 130 11.07 15.25 -35.36
C SER A 130 10.71 16.07 -34.11
N THR A 131 10.09 15.45 -33.10
CA THR A 131 9.58 16.16 -31.90
C THR A 131 10.46 16.05 -30.65
N ALA A 132 11.51 15.22 -30.70
CA ALA A 132 12.51 15.18 -29.64
C ALA A 132 13.48 16.35 -29.80
N THR A 133 13.52 17.27 -28.83
CA THR A 133 14.56 18.31 -28.79
C THR A 133 15.94 17.63 -28.85
N PRO A 134 16.89 18.06 -29.72
CA PRO A 134 18.20 17.42 -29.79
C PRO A 134 18.96 17.55 -28.46
N VAL A 135 19.76 16.54 -28.13
CA VAL A 135 20.69 16.60 -26.99
C VAL A 135 21.95 17.39 -27.39
N PRO A 136 22.63 18.08 -26.45
CA PRO A 136 23.88 18.80 -26.76
C PRO A 136 24.95 17.89 -27.38
N GLU A 137 25.49 18.29 -28.54
CA GLU A 137 26.60 17.61 -29.22
C GLU A 137 27.90 17.66 -28.41
N ARG A 138 28.11 18.75 -27.68
CA ARG A 138 29.22 18.96 -26.75
C ARG A 138 28.67 19.16 -25.34
N VAL A 139 29.21 18.42 -24.38
CA VAL A 139 28.79 18.43 -22.97
C VAL A 139 29.95 18.87 -22.08
N GLN A 140 29.70 19.89 -21.26
CA GLN A 140 30.57 20.27 -20.15
C GLN A 140 29.72 20.75 -18.97
N VAL A 141 29.88 20.13 -17.79
CA VAL A 141 29.01 20.35 -16.62
C VAL A 141 29.82 20.50 -15.34
N GLY A 142 29.70 21.66 -14.70
CA GLY A 142 30.54 22.02 -13.55
C GLY A 142 32.01 22.04 -13.96
N ASN A 143 32.84 21.29 -13.22
CA ASN A 143 34.28 21.19 -13.48
C ASN A 143 34.65 19.96 -14.33
N SER A 144 33.73 19.45 -15.17
CA SER A 144 34.02 18.29 -16.03
C SER A 144 34.99 18.65 -17.17
N PRO A 145 35.69 17.65 -17.73
CA PRO A 145 36.17 17.73 -19.10
C PRO A 145 35.03 18.04 -20.08
N GLU A 146 35.39 18.50 -21.28
CA GLU A 146 34.45 18.53 -22.40
C GLU A 146 34.34 17.13 -23.04
N TYR A 147 33.11 16.70 -23.31
CA TYR A 147 32.80 15.45 -24.00
C TYR A 147 31.97 15.72 -25.26
N ILE A 148 32.24 15.00 -26.34
CA ILE A 148 31.37 14.93 -27.53
C ILE A 148 30.36 13.79 -27.33
N THR A 149 29.09 14.08 -27.55
CA THR A 149 28.01 13.09 -27.56
C THR A 149 28.09 12.25 -28.85
N ASP A 150 28.38 10.95 -28.68
CA ASP A 150 28.45 9.93 -29.73
C ASP A 150 27.13 9.12 -29.76
N ARG A 151 27.14 7.90 -30.32
CA ARG A 151 26.04 6.93 -30.37
C ARG A 151 25.17 6.85 -29.09
N LYS A 152 23.86 6.72 -29.32
CA LYS A 152 22.84 6.48 -28.29
C LYS A 152 22.99 5.09 -27.69
N LEU A 153 22.93 5.00 -26.37
CA LEU A 153 22.92 3.74 -25.60
C LEU A 153 21.51 3.30 -25.22
N GLY A 154 20.58 4.24 -24.96
CA GLY A 154 19.20 3.91 -24.62
C GLY A 154 18.26 5.11 -24.45
N LYS A 155 16.97 4.81 -24.32
CA LYS A 155 15.87 5.75 -23.99
C LYS A 155 15.08 5.13 -22.83
N GLY A 156 15.17 5.72 -21.64
CA GLY A 156 14.44 5.29 -20.45
C GLY A 156 13.11 6.04 -20.29
N GLY A 157 12.39 5.75 -19.20
CA GLY A 157 11.10 6.42 -18.90
C GLY A 157 11.21 7.90 -18.50
N PHE A 158 12.42 8.38 -18.19
CA PHE A 158 12.70 9.72 -17.67
C PHE A 158 13.68 10.53 -18.53
N GLY A 159 14.53 9.87 -19.32
CA GLY A 159 15.63 10.51 -20.05
C GLY A 159 16.29 9.59 -21.08
N GLN A 160 17.37 10.06 -21.69
CA GLN A 160 18.10 9.40 -22.76
C GLN A 160 19.56 9.20 -22.36
N VAL A 161 20.19 8.11 -22.78
CA VAL A 161 21.60 7.79 -22.46
C VAL A 161 22.39 7.65 -23.75
N TYR A 162 23.57 8.26 -23.81
CA TYR A 162 24.50 8.27 -24.94
C TYR A 162 25.93 8.01 -24.45
N VAL A 163 26.83 7.66 -25.38
CA VAL A 163 28.26 7.67 -25.11
C VAL A 163 28.76 9.12 -25.16
N GLY A 164 29.57 9.52 -24.18
CA GLY A 164 30.40 10.72 -24.24
C GLY A 164 31.85 10.33 -24.52
N ARG A 165 32.47 10.94 -25.54
CA ARG A 165 33.90 10.83 -25.83
C ARG A 165 34.63 12.09 -25.41
N ARG A 166 35.63 11.97 -24.55
CA ARG A 166 36.38 13.12 -24.03
C ARG A 166 37.18 13.81 -25.14
N VAL A 167 37.08 15.14 -25.20
CA VAL A 167 37.72 15.96 -26.26
C VAL A 167 39.24 16.04 -26.09
N SER A 168 39.73 16.10 -24.84
CA SER A 168 41.17 16.20 -24.55
C SER A 168 41.55 15.51 -23.24
N GLY A 169 42.67 14.78 -23.28
CA GLY A 169 43.14 13.94 -22.18
C GLY A 169 42.24 12.73 -21.90
N GLY A 170 42.55 12.01 -20.82
CA GLY A 170 41.88 10.79 -20.42
C GLY A 170 42.49 9.55 -21.07
N THR A 171 43.27 8.78 -20.29
CA THR A 171 43.84 7.49 -20.74
C THR A 171 43.20 6.29 -20.02
N ALA A 172 42.35 6.54 -19.03
CA ALA A 172 41.64 5.50 -18.31
C ALA A 172 40.46 4.93 -19.11
N ARG A 173 40.07 3.68 -18.79
CA ARG A 173 38.82 3.07 -19.30
C ARG A 173 37.59 3.32 -18.40
N THR A 174 37.82 3.67 -17.13
CA THR A 174 36.79 3.82 -16.08
C THR A 174 37.15 4.96 -15.14
N GLY A 175 36.21 5.46 -14.33
CA GLY A 175 36.44 6.57 -13.42
C GLY A 175 36.47 7.96 -14.08
N PRO A 176 36.72 9.03 -13.30
CA PRO A 176 36.57 10.42 -13.74
C PRO A 176 37.56 10.88 -14.82
N ASP A 177 38.62 10.10 -15.09
CA ASP A 177 39.57 10.34 -16.18
C ASP A 177 39.28 9.49 -17.44
N ALA A 178 38.15 8.76 -17.49
CA ALA A 178 37.83 7.89 -18.62
C ALA A 178 37.69 8.64 -19.96
N TYR A 179 38.10 7.96 -21.05
CA TYR A 179 37.93 8.47 -22.41
C TYR A 179 36.49 8.31 -22.94
N GLU A 180 35.87 7.14 -22.76
CA GLU A 180 34.42 6.95 -22.97
C GLU A 180 33.68 6.95 -21.61
N VAL A 181 32.60 7.72 -21.52
CA VAL A 181 31.70 7.84 -20.35
C VAL A 181 30.26 7.64 -20.79
N ALA A 182 29.36 7.30 -19.85
CA ALA A 182 27.92 7.34 -20.11
C ALA A 182 27.36 8.74 -19.76
N LEU A 183 26.65 9.35 -20.72
CA LEU A 183 25.97 10.64 -20.57
C LEU A 183 24.45 10.40 -20.49
N LYS A 184 23.85 10.58 -19.30
CA LYS A 184 22.39 10.50 -19.09
C LYS A 184 21.79 11.91 -19.06
N PHE A 185 20.90 12.19 -20.01
CA PHE A 185 20.21 13.47 -20.21
C PHE A 185 18.74 13.36 -19.81
N GLU A 186 18.28 14.23 -18.92
CA GLU A 186 16.88 14.39 -18.53
C GLU A 186 16.43 15.83 -18.82
N HIS A 187 15.46 15.99 -19.70
CA HIS A 187 14.97 17.32 -20.10
C HIS A 187 14.20 17.98 -18.94
N ARG A 188 14.27 19.31 -18.79
CA ARG A 188 13.65 20.05 -17.67
C ARG A 188 12.13 19.86 -17.55
N ASN A 189 11.44 19.53 -18.65
CA ASN A 189 10.00 19.24 -18.67
C ASN A 189 9.66 17.76 -18.39
N SER A 190 10.66 16.91 -18.12
CA SER A 190 10.45 15.47 -17.83
C SER A 190 9.76 15.28 -16.48
N LYS A 191 9.01 14.18 -16.34
CA LYS A 191 8.30 13.85 -15.09
C LYS A 191 9.29 13.74 -13.93
N GLY A 192 9.19 14.66 -12.97
CA GLY A 192 10.09 14.75 -11.81
C GLY A 192 11.04 15.96 -11.83
N CYS A 193 11.25 16.59 -12.99
CA CYS A 193 12.16 17.74 -13.16
C CYS A 193 11.51 19.11 -12.86
N ASN A 194 10.19 19.17 -12.68
CA ASN A 194 9.41 20.41 -12.53
C ASN A 194 9.83 21.33 -11.37
N TYR A 195 10.57 20.81 -10.39
CA TYR A 195 10.97 21.52 -9.16
C TYR A 195 12.49 21.56 -8.94
N GLY A 196 13.29 21.17 -9.93
CA GLY A 196 14.75 21.09 -9.84
C GLY A 196 15.32 19.84 -10.51
N PRO A 197 16.57 19.45 -10.20
CA PRO A 197 17.17 18.24 -10.75
C PRO A 197 16.40 16.96 -10.36
N PRO A 198 16.51 15.88 -11.17
CA PRO A 198 15.90 14.58 -10.88
C PRO A 198 16.19 14.07 -9.47
N TYR A 199 15.21 13.42 -8.82
CA TYR A 199 15.39 12.81 -7.50
C TYR A 199 16.54 11.78 -7.48
N GLU A 200 16.77 11.10 -8.61
CA GLU A 200 17.89 10.18 -8.84
C GLU A 200 19.26 10.78 -8.46
N TRP A 201 19.47 12.09 -8.67
CA TRP A 201 20.70 12.79 -8.27
C TRP A 201 20.93 12.79 -6.75
N GLN A 202 19.86 12.76 -5.96
CA GLN A 202 19.91 12.67 -4.50
C GLN A 202 20.22 11.24 -4.05
N VAL A 203 19.75 10.24 -4.81
CA VAL A 203 20.05 8.82 -4.56
C VAL A 203 21.53 8.55 -4.86
N TYR A 204 22.05 8.98 -6.02
CA TYR A 204 23.48 8.86 -6.32
C TYR A 204 24.38 9.59 -5.31
N ASN A 205 23.97 10.72 -4.73
CA ASN A 205 24.74 11.35 -3.64
C ASN A 205 24.99 10.42 -2.44
N ALA A 206 24.02 9.55 -2.11
CA ALA A 206 24.13 8.60 -1.01
C ALA A 206 24.77 7.26 -1.41
N LEU A 207 24.66 6.89 -2.69
CA LEU A 207 25.10 5.60 -3.25
C LEU A 207 26.39 5.67 -4.09
N ASN A 208 27.01 6.83 -4.33
CA ASN A 208 28.28 6.89 -5.05
C ASN A 208 29.35 6.09 -4.29
N GLY A 209 30.10 5.23 -4.99
CA GLY A 209 31.03 4.27 -4.36
C GLY A 209 30.36 3.14 -3.57
N CYS A 210 29.04 2.94 -3.66
CA CYS A 210 28.37 1.74 -3.18
C CYS A 210 28.73 0.54 -4.08
N TYR A 211 28.90 -0.63 -3.47
CA TYR A 211 29.20 -1.85 -4.24
C TYR A 211 28.09 -2.16 -5.25
N GLY A 212 28.48 -2.41 -6.51
CA GLY A 212 27.57 -2.74 -7.60
C GLY A 212 26.70 -1.58 -8.10
N ILE A 213 27.00 -0.32 -7.74
CA ILE A 213 26.36 0.87 -8.31
C ILE A 213 27.43 1.61 -9.15
N PRO A 214 27.16 2.03 -10.40
CA PRO A 214 28.12 2.80 -11.19
C PRO A 214 28.38 4.16 -10.56
N SER A 215 29.59 4.70 -10.74
CA SER A 215 29.92 6.01 -10.19
C SER A 215 29.34 7.13 -11.04
N VAL A 216 28.89 8.20 -10.39
CA VAL A 216 28.68 9.50 -11.03
C VAL A 216 29.93 10.34 -10.80
N HIS A 217 30.58 10.76 -11.88
CA HIS A 217 31.80 11.58 -11.85
C HIS A 217 31.47 13.07 -11.81
N TYR A 218 30.58 13.50 -12.70
CA TYR A 218 30.15 14.90 -12.84
C TYR A 218 28.64 14.97 -13.05
N LYS A 219 28.06 16.12 -12.74
CA LYS A 219 26.65 16.42 -13.00
C LYS A 219 26.41 17.91 -13.06
N GLY A 220 25.43 18.34 -13.84
CA GLY A 220 25.06 19.75 -13.96
C GLY A 220 23.91 19.94 -14.94
N ARG A 221 23.60 21.21 -15.22
CA ARG A 221 22.57 21.57 -16.21
C ARG A 221 23.24 22.30 -17.37
N GLN A 222 22.94 21.87 -18.60
CA GLN A 222 23.38 22.54 -19.82
C GLN A 222 22.19 22.68 -20.77
N GLY A 223 21.92 23.92 -21.20
CA GLY A 223 20.65 24.26 -21.83
C GLY A 223 19.47 23.80 -20.96
N ASP A 224 18.53 23.09 -21.58
CA ASP A 224 17.33 22.56 -20.94
C ASP A 224 17.48 21.13 -20.39
N TYR A 225 18.71 20.60 -20.32
CA TYR A 225 18.99 19.26 -19.82
C TYR A 225 19.68 19.27 -18.46
N TYR A 226 19.19 18.45 -17.54
CA TYR A 226 19.97 17.91 -16.44
C TYR A 226 20.80 16.73 -16.96
N ILE A 227 22.10 16.73 -16.68
CA ILE A 227 23.05 15.75 -17.21
C ILE A 227 23.81 15.08 -16.06
N LEU A 228 23.92 13.75 -16.11
CA LEU A 228 24.87 12.95 -15.34
C LEU A 228 25.98 12.43 -16.26
N VAL A 229 27.22 12.51 -15.79
CA VAL A 229 28.41 11.89 -16.41
C VAL A 229 28.85 10.73 -15.53
N MET A 230 28.85 9.52 -16.08
CA MET A 230 28.86 8.27 -15.31
C MET A 230 29.88 7.26 -15.86
N ASP A 231 30.25 6.27 -15.05
CA ASP A 231 31.03 5.11 -15.51
C ASP A 231 30.36 4.47 -16.74
N MET A 232 31.11 4.31 -17.83
CA MET A 232 30.66 3.56 -19.00
C MET A 232 30.70 2.05 -18.71
N LEU A 233 29.60 1.34 -18.96
CA LEU A 233 29.44 -0.09 -18.66
C LEU A 233 29.35 -0.97 -19.92
N GLY A 234 29.32 -2.28 -19.72
CA GLY A 234 29.11 -3.29 -20.75
C GLY A 234 27.62 -3.62 -21.00
N PRO A 235 27.32 -4.78 -21.62
CA PRO A 235 25.95 -5.16 -21.96
C PRO A 235 25.08 -5.44 -20.73
N SER A 236 23.76 -5.28 -20.87
CA SER A 236 22.79 -5.68 -19.85
C SER A 236 22.57 -7.20 -19.84
N LEU A 237 22.02 -7.74 -18.74
CA LEU A 237 21.59 -9.14 -18.69
C LEU A 237 20.50 -9.44 -19.72
N TRP A 238 19.72 -8.44 -20.16
CA TRP A 238 18.79 -8.58 -21.28
C TRP A 238 19.51 -8.80 -22.62
N ASP A 239 20.58 -8.05 -22.89
CA ASP A 239 21.36 -8.19 -24.13
C ASP A 239 22.10 -9.54 -24.16
N VAL A 240 22.69 -9.91 -23.02
CA VAL A 240 23.36 -11.21 -22.84
C VAL A 240 22.36 -12.36 -23.00
N TRP A 241 21.16 -12.28 -22.39
CA TRP A 241 20.11 -13.29 -22.54
C TRP A 241 19.63 -13.45 -23.98
N ASN A 242 19.50 -12.36 -24.75
CA ASN A 242 19.17 -12.45 -26.17
C ASN A 242 20.31 -13.07 -27.00
N SER A 243 21.57 -12.69 -26.74
CA SER A 243 22.74 -13.25 -27.45
C SER A 243 22.95 -14.75 -27.17
N MET A 244 22.50 -15.25 -26.02
CA MET A 244 22.52 -16.67 -25.63
C MET A 244 21.30 -17.48 -26.14
N GLY A 245 20.52 -16.94 -27.09
CA GLY A 245 19.37 -17.67 -27.65
C GLY A 245 18.17 -17.74 -26.70
N GLN A 246 17.99 -16.72 -25.86
CA GLN A 246 16.82 -16.53 -24.99
C GLN A 246 16.66 -17.56 -23.85
N ALA A 247 17.76 -18.16 -23.39
CA ALA A 247 17.86 -18.92 -22.15
C ALA A 247 19.23 -18.73 -21.47
N MET A 248 19.27 -18.79 -20.14
CA MET A 248 20.51 -18.87 -19.35
C MET A 248 20.58 -20.18 -18.56
N SER A 249 21.80 -20.70 -18.37
CA SER A 249 22.03 -21.87 -17.51
C SER A 249 21.74 -21.56 -16.03
N ALA A 250 21.36 -22.58 -15.28
CA ALA A 250 21.11 -22.43 -13.84
C ALA A 250 22.34 -21.94 -13.06
N ASN A 251 23.55 -22.35 -13.45
CA ASN A 251 24.81 -21.94 -12.81
C ASN A 251 25.09 -20.45 -13.05
N MET A 252 24.80 -19.95 -14.27
CA MET A 252 24.89 -18.52 -14.57
C MET A 252 23.83 -17.72 -13.79
N ALA A 253 22.58 -18.19 -13.79
CA ALA A 253 21.52 -17.58 -12.99
C ALA A 253 21.80 -17.59 -11.48
N ALA A 254 22.48 -18.62 -10.95
CA ALA A 254 22.92 -18.68 -9.57
C ALA A 254 24.00 -17.62 -9.26
N CYS A 255 24.96 -17.40 -10.17
CA CYS A 255 25.93 -16.32 -10.03
C CYS A 255 25.25 -14.93 -10.05
N ILE A 256 24.26 -14.73 -10.93
CA ILE A 256 23.43 -13.51 -10.96
C ILE A 256 22.64 -13.34 -9.65
N ALA A 257 22.11 -14.42 -9.08
CA ALA A 257 21.38 -14.38 -7.83
C ALA A 257 22.28 -13.95 -6.66
N VAL A 258 23.42 -14.60 -6.49
CA VAL A 258 24.38 -14.32 -5.41
C VAL A 258 24.89 -12.87 -5.46
N GLU A 259 25.30 -12.40 -6.64
CA GLU A 259 25.80 -11.03 -6.80
C GLU A 259 24.64 -10.01 -6.72
N GLY A 260 23.50 -10.26 -7.36
CA GLY A 260 22.32 -9.39 -7.32
C GLY A 260 21.77 -9.19 -5.90
N ILE A 261 21.69 -10.25 -5.08
CA ILE A 261 21.34 -10.16 -3.66
C ILE A 261 22.38 -9.32 -2.90
N SER A 262 23.67 -9.47 -3.22
CA SER A 262 24.76 -8.71 -2.58
C SER A 262 24.71 -7.21 -2.92
N ILE A 263 24.37 -6.84 -4.16
CA ILE A 263 24.19 -5.44 -4.59
C ILE A 263 22.97 -4.84 -3.89
N LEU A 264 21.84 -5.55 -3.89
CA LEU A 264 20.62 -5.15 -3.20
C LEU A 264 20.86 -4.98 -1.69
N GLU A 265 21.60 -5.87 -1.03
CA GLU A 265 21.98 -5.69 0.39
C GLU A 265 22.68 -4.34 0.62
N LYS A 266 23.64 -3.93 -0.23
CA LYS A 266 24.36 -2.68 0.00
C LYS A 266 23.48 -1.46 -0.28
N LEU A 267 22.65 -1.50 -1.32
CA LEU A 267 21.65 -0.46 -1.61
C LEU A 267 20.62 -0.35 -0.46
N HIS A 268 20.12 -1.48 0.05
CA HIS A 268 19.24 -1.55 1.21
C HIS A 268 19.93 -1.03 2.48
N SER A 269 21.20 -1.36 2.73
CA SER A 269 21.95 -0.91 3.91
C SER A 269 22.05 0.62 4.01
N LYS A 270 22.07 1.31 2.85
CA LYS A 270 22.08 2.77 2.70
C LYS A 270 20.70 3.42 2.89
N GLY A 271 19.64 2.63 3.10
CA GLY A 271 18.27 3.10 3.39
C GLY A 271 17.35 3.23 2.17
N PHE A 272 17.81 2.81 0.98
CA PHE A 272 17.05 2.90 -0.27
C PHE A 272 16.58 1.51 -0.75
N VAL A 273 15.49 1.46 -1.51
CA VAL A 273 15.04 0.33 -2.35
C VAL A 273 15.07 0.75 -3.81
N HIS A 274 15.26 -0.20 -4.72
CA HIS A 274 15.44 0.06 -6.15
C HIS A 274 14.11 0.33 -6.86
N GLY A 275 13.08 -0.48 -6.59
CA GLY A 275 11.73 -0.32 -7.13
C GLY A 275 11.53 -0.76 -8.59
N ASP A 276 12.61 -1.03 -9.35
CA ASP A 276 12.55 -1.55 -10.73
C ASP A 276 13.70 -2.52 -11.04
N VAL A 277 13.76 -3.64 -10.31
CA VAL A 277 14.75 -4.71 -10.51
C VAL A 277 14.33 -5.59 -11.69
N LYS A 278 15.17 -5.67 -12.73
CA LYS A 278 14.90 -6.35 -14.00
C LYS A 278 16.20 -6.63 -14.79
N PRO A 279 16.22 -7.56 -15.78
CA PRO A 279 17.41 -7.85 -16.60
C PRO A 279 18.04 -6.62 -17.28
N GLU A 280 17.21 -5.68 -17.74
CA GLU A 280 17.62 -4.48 -18.46
C GLU A 280 18.40 -3.49 -17.56
N ASN A 281 18.17 -3.52 -16.24
CA ASN A 281 18.81 -2.64 -15.26
C ASN A 281 20.04 -3.27 -14.58
N PHE A 282 20.40 -4.51 -14.93
CA PHE A 282 21.64 -5.15 -14.49
C PHE A 282 22.63 -5.23 -15.64
N LEU A 283 23.78 -4.56 -15.53
CA LEU A 283 24.83 -4.49 -16.56
C LEU A 283 26.12 -5.15 -16.09
N LEU A 284 26.87 -5.70 -17.03
CA LEU A 284 28.25 -6.13 -16.81
C LEU A 284 29.23 -4.94 -16.90
N GLY A 285 30.46 -5.12 -16.42
CA GLY A 285 31.54 -4.17 -16.70
C GLY A 285 31.96 -4.19 -18.18
N GLN A 286 32.81 -3.25 -18.59
CA GLN A 286 33.31 -3.21 -19.96
C GLN A 286 34.10 -4.49 -20.31
N ALA A 287 33.88 -5.02 -21.52
CA ALA A 287 34.59 -6.19 -22.01
C ALA A 287 36.12 -5.96 -22.03
N GLY A 288 36.89 -6.94 -21.54
CA GLY A 288 38.35 -6.82 -21.43
C GLY A 288 38.83 -5.73 -20.46
N SER A 289 37.98 -5.29 -19.53
CA SER A 289 38.41 -4.56 -18.32
C SER A 289 38.60 -5.54 -17.15
N PRO A 290 39.31 -5.16 -16.06
CA PRO A 290 39.40 -5.99 -14.86
C PRO A 290 38.07 -6.27 -14.16
N ASP A 291 36.97 -5.61 -14.56
CA ASP A 291 35.62 -5.75 -14.00
C ASP A 291 34.60 -6.28 -15.04
N ASP A 292 35.06 -6.85 -16.17
CA ASP A 292 34.21 -7.40 -17.24
C ASP A 292 33.12 -8.37 -16.75
N LYS A 293 33.45 -9.27 -15.82
CA LYS A 293 32.51 -10.24 -15.21
C LYS A 293 31.74 -9.69 -14.00
N LYS A 294 31.96 -8.44 -13.58
CA LYS A 294 31.32 -7.83 -12.40
C LYS A 294 29.96 -7.26 -12.78
N LEU A 295 28.96 -7.45 -11.91
CA LEU A 295 27.61 -6.96 -12.13
C LEU A 295 27.41 -5.57 -11.49
N TYR A 296 26.58 -4.75 -12.14
CA TYR A 296 26.19 -3.42 -11.70
C TYR A 296 24.67 -3.25 -11.86
N LEU A 297 24.04 -2.52 -10.93
CA LEU A 297 22.63 -2.17 -10.95
C LEU A 297 22.48 -0.67 -11.29
N ILE A 298 21.64 -0.35 -12.27
CA ILE A 298 21.48 1.00 -12.84
C ILE A 298 20.02 1.48 -12.82
N ASP A 299 19.84 2.76 -13.19
CA ASP A 299 18.56 3.47 -13.30
C ASP A 299 17.80 3.63 -11.97
N LEU A 300 18.37 4.48 -11.11
CA LEU A 300 17.85 4.76 -9.76
C LEU A 300 16.65 5.75 -9.77
N GLY A 301 16.06 6.04 -10.94
CA GLY A 301 14.95 6.98 -11.11
C GLY A 301 13.64 6.59 -10.41
N LEU A 302 13.45 5.30 -10.13
CA LEU A 302 12.32 4.77 -9.33
C LEU A 302 12.70 4.43 -7.88
N ALA A 303 13.95 4.62 -7.48
CA ALA A 303 14.42 4.30 -6.14
C ALA A 303 13.73 5.17 -5.08
N SER A 304 13.54 4.63 -3.87
CA SER A 304 12.89 5.35 -2.76
C SER A 304 13.44 4.91 -1.41
N LYS A 305 13.20 5.68 -0.35
CA LYS A 305 13.66 5.31 1.00
C LYS A 305 12.71 4.28 1.62
N TRP A 306 13.27 3.21 2.20
CA TRP A 306 12.56 2.29 3.09
C TRP A 306 12.83 2.61 4.57
N ARG A 307 13.87 3.40 4.87
CA ARG A 307 14.27 3.81 6.22
C ARG A 307 14.44 5.31 6.31
N GLU A 308 13.95 5.90 7.40
CA GLU A 308 14.14 7.31 7.71
C GLU A 308 15.55 7.62 8.24
N THR A 309 15.89 8.91 8.32
CA THR A 309 17.18 9.37 8.86
C THR A 309 17.39 8.96 10.31
N GLY A 310 16.31 8.81 11.10
CA GLY A 310 16.36 8.29 12.48
C GLY A 310 16.52 6.77 12.61
N GLY A 311 16.61 6.02 11.50
CA GLY A 311 16.74 4.56 11.52
C GLY A 311 15.43 3.78 11.60
N HIS A 312 14.29 4.44 11.81
CA HIS A 312 12.97 3.82 11.74
C HIS A 312 12.58 3.43 10.31
N HIS A 313 11.82 2.34 10.16
CA HIS A 313 11.21 1.95 8.89
C HIS A 313 10.17 3.00 8.48
N VAL A 314 10.03 3.29 7.17
CA VAL A 314 8.97 4.18 6.68
C VAL A 314 7.58 3.59 6.92
N ASP A 315 6.59 4.47 7.11
CA ASP A 315 5.20 4.08 7.34
C ASP A 315 4.60 3.24 6.20
N TYR A 316 3.75 2.29 6.60
CA TYR A 316 2.94 1.52 5.68
C TYR A 316 1.75 2.34 5.15
N ASP A 317 1.64 2.45 3.83
CA ASP A 317 0.47 3.02 3.17
C ASP A 317 0.07 2.18 1.94
N GLN A 318 -1.16 2.37 1.45
CA GLN A 318 -1.65 1.75 0.23
C GLN A 318 -2.41 2.77 -0.63
N ARG A 319 -2.00 2.89 -1.90
CA ARG A 319 -2.58 3.79 -2.91
C ARG A 319 -2.85 3.01 -4.19
N PRO A 320 -4.00 2.30 -4.30
CA PRO A 320 -4.29 1.39 -5.41
C PRO A 320 -4.33 2.03 -6.82
N ASP A 321 -4.22 3.35 -6.94
CA ASP A 321 -4.10 4.09 -8.20
C ASP A 321 -2.65 4.41 -8.62
N ILE A 322 -1.66 4.08 -7.79
CA ILE A 322 -0.23 4.29 -8.06
C ILE A 322 0.45 2.93 -8.24
N PHE A 323 1.00 2.72 -9.44
CA PHE A 323 1.89 1.60 -9.76
C PHE A 323 3.31 2.12 -10.06
N ARG A 324 4.34 1.31 -9.77
CA ARG A 324 5.76 1.61 -10.03
C ARG A 324 6.50 0.34 -10.47
N GLY A 325 7.60 0.52 -11.20
CA GLY A 325 8.42 -0.56 -11.73
C GLY A 325 7.83 -1.20 -13.00
N THR A 326 8.51 -2.22 -13.51
CA THR A 326 8.18 -2.88 -14.76
C THR A 326 7.18 -4.02 -14.50
N ILE A 327 5.96 -3.94 -15.06
CA ILE A 327 4.84 -4.88 -14.86
C ILE A 327 5.25 -6.37 -14.89
N ARG A 328 6.17 -6.76 -15.78
CA ARG A 328 6.66 -8.15 -15.91
C ARG A 328 7.34 -8.64 -14.62
N TYR A 329 8.15 -7.80 -13.98
CA TYR A 329 9.04 -8.19 -12.87
C TYR A 329 8.63 -7.62 -11.50
N ALA A 330 7.85 -6.53 -11.43
CA ALA A 330 7.48 -5.90 -10.16
C ALA A 330 6.73 -6.83 -9.19
N SER A 331 6.86 -6.58 -7.89
CA SER A 331 6.17 -7.37 -6.84
C SER A 331 4.65 -7.27 -6.90
N VAL A 332 3.96 -8.24 -6.29
CA VAL A 332 2.51 -8.15 -6.03
C VAL A 332 2.16 -6.89 -5.23
N HIS A 333 2.99 -6.48 -4.26
CA HIS A 333 2.67 -5.30 -3.45
C HIS A 333 2.79 -3.99 -4.23
N ALA A 334 3.72 -3.90 -5.19
CA ALA A 334 3.80 -2.80 -6.14
C ALA A 334 2.55 -2.73 -7.04
N HIS A 335 2.05 -3.88 -7.51
CA HIS A 335 0.75 -3.95 -8.23
C HIS A 335 -0.45 -3.53 -7.37
N LEU A 336 -0.41 -3.79 -6.07
CA LEU A 336 -1.41 -3.34 -5.10
C LEU A 336 -1.22 -1.88 -4.65
N GLY A 337 -0.18 -1.19 -5.13
CA GLY A 337 0.11 0.21 -4.79
C GLY A 337 0.51 0.43 -3.31
N ARG A 338 1.09 -0.59 -2.66
CA ARG A 338 1.62 -0.47 -1.28
C ARG A 338 2.93 0.31 -1.26
N THR A 339 3.29 0.88 -0.10
CA THR A 339 4.67 1.35 0.14
C THR A 339 5.65 0.22 -0.17
N GLY A 340 6.66 0.50 -0.99
CA GLY A 340 7.70 -0.48 -1.35
C GLY A 340 8.73 -0.63 -0.23
N SER A 341 9.20 -1.86 -0.03
CA SER A 341 10.24 -2.22 0.93
C SER A 341 11.20 -3.25 0.32
N ARG A 342 12.19 -3.69 1.10
CA ARG A 342 13.29 -4.58 0.70
C ARG A 342 12.81 -5.92 0.12
N ARG A 343 11.66 -6.41 0.60
CA ARG A 343 10.98 -7.60 0.06
C ARG A 343 10.61 -7.46 -1.43
N ASP A 344 10.29 -6.25 -1.87
CA ASP A 344 9.80 -5.99 -3.23
C ASP A 344 10.91 -6.08 -4.27
N ASP A 345 12.10 -5.59 -3.96
CA ASP A 345 13.29 -5.77 -4.81
C ASP A 345 13.71 -7.24 -4.89
N LEU A 346 13.64 -7.98 -3.78
CA LEU A 346 14.00 -9.40 -3.72
C LEU A 346 12.98 -10.31 -4.43
N GLU A 347 11.68 -10.02 -4.33
CA GLU A 347 10.63 -10.65 -5.14
C GLU A 347 10.82 -10.36 -6.64
N SER A 348 11.15 -9.11 -6.98
CA SER A 348 11.40 -8.70 -8.36
C SER A 348 12.67 -9.35 -8.93
N LEU A 349 13.70 -9.56 -8.09
CA LEU A 349 14.87 -10.36 -8.43
C LEU A 349 14.51 -11.84 -8.64
N ALA A 350 13.65 -12.43 -7.80
CA ALA A 350 13.21 -13.82 -7.98
C ALA A 350 12.49 -14.02 -9.33
N TYR A 351 11.56 -13.12 -9.69
CA TYR A 351 10.91 -13.14 -11.00
C TYR A 351 11.89 -12.88 -12.16
N THR A 352 12.89 -12.03 -11.96
CA THR A 352 13.98 -11.78 -12.93
C THR A 352 14.82 -13.04 -13.19
N LEU A 353 15.30 -13.71 -12.13
CA LEU A 353 16.11 -14.93 -12.24
C LEU A 353 15.34 -16.07 -12.94
N ILE A 354 14.07 -16.27 -12.56
CA ILE A 354 13.22 -17.29 -13.17
C ILE A 354 12.93 -16.96 -14.64
N PHE A 355 12.77 -15.69 -14.99
CA PHE A 355 12.65 -15.26 -16.40
C PHE A 355 13.91 -15.61 -17.21
N LEU A 356 15.10 -15.31 -16.71
CA LEU A 356 16.36 -15.59 -17.43
C LEU A 356 16.56 -17.08 -17.72
N ILE A 357 16.15 -17.97 -16.80
CA ILE A 357 16.20 -19.43 -16.99
C ILE A 357 15.11 -19.91 -17.96
N ARG A 358 13.87 -19.45 -17.79
CA ARG A 358 12.69 -20.01 -18.49
C ARG A 358 12.33 -19.31 -19.81
N GLY A 359 12.95 -18.17 -20.09
CA GLY A 359 12.63 -17.23 -21.17
C GLY A 359 11.25 -16.57 -21.13
N ARG A 360 10.35 -17.01 -20.24
CA ARG A 360 9.00 -16.46 -20.06
C ARG A 360 8.42 -16.69 -18.67
N LEU A 361 7.58 -15.75 -18.23
CA LEU A 361 6.77 -15.81 -17.03
C LEU A 361 5.28 -16.04 -17.35
N PRO A 362 4.49 -16.74 -16.50
CA PRO A 362 3.08 -17.09 -16.78
C PRO A 362 2.07 -15.93 -16.91
N TRP A 363 2.53 -14.68 -16.86
CA TRP A 363 1.72 -13.45 -16.90
C TRP A 363 2.16 -12.46 -18.00
N GLN A 364 2.87 -12.92 -19.02
CA GLN A 364 3.09 -12.16 -20.26
C GLN A 364 1.83 -12.21 -21.17
N GLY A 365 1.76 -11.32 -22.16
CA GLY A 365 0.68 -11.27 -23.15
C GLY A 365 -0.58 -10.45 -22.79
N TYR A 366 -0.79 -10.09 -21.51
CA TYR A 366 -1.90 -9.20 -21.15
C TYR A 366 -1.71 -7.78 -21.72
N GLN A 367 -2.80 -7.15 -22.18
CA GLN A 367 -2.83 -5.80 -22.76
C GLN A 367 -4.01 -4.97 -22.20
N GLY A 368 -4.07 -3.67 -22.54
CA GLY A 368 -5.12 -2.74 -22.08
C GLY A 368 -4.96 -2.22 -20.65
N ASP A 369 -5.82 -1.29 -20.23
CA ASP A 369 -5.71 -0.59 -18.94
C ASP A 369 -5.75 -1.53 -17.71
N THR A 370 -6.43 -2.67 -17.81
CA THR A 370 -6.54 -3.67 -16.76
C THR A 370 -5.33 -4.61 -16.66
N LYS A 371 -4.32 -4.48 -17.54
CA LYS A 371 -3.10 -5.30 -17.60
C LYS A 371 -2.42 -5.48 -16.24
N SER A 372 -2.27 -4.42 -15.46
CA SER A 372 -1.61 -4.50 -14.14
C SER A 372 -2.41 -5.37 -13.15
N PHE A 373 -3.74 -5.25 -13.15
CA PHE A 373 -4.64 -6.08 -12.33
C PHE A 373 -4.60 -7.56 -12.77
N LEU A 374 -4.66 -7.83 -14.07
CA LEU A 374 -4.62 -9.20 -14.61
C LEU A 374 -3.28 -9.89 -14.32
N VAL A 375 -2.16 -9.17 -14.47
CA VAL A 375 -0.82 -9.66 -14.09
C VAL A 375 -0.74 -9.93 -12.60
N CYS A 376 -1.23 -9.04 -11.74
CA CYS A 376 -1.24 -9.26 -10.29
C CYS A 376 -2.09 -10.47 -9.88
N LYS A 377 -3.30 -10.60 -10.46
CA LYS A 377 -4.18 -11.77 -10.29
C LYS A 377 -3.48 -13.06 -10.69
N LYS A 378 -2.74 -13.05 -11.80
CA LYS A 378 -2.01 -14.22 -12.30
C LYS A 378 -0.77 -14.55 -11.45
N LYS A 379 -0.05 -13.54 -10.94
CA LYS A 379 1.03 -13.73 -9.94
C LYS A 379 0.49 -14.39 -8.67
N MET A 380 -0.58 -13.84 -8.10
CA MET A 380 -1.24 -14.38 -6.89
C MET A 380 -1.82 -15.80 -7.07
N ALA A 381 -2.20 -16.16 -8.30
CA ALA A 381 -2.71 -17.50 -8.63
C ALA A 381 -1.62 -18.50 -9.06
N THR A 382 -0.32 -18.13 -9.04
CA THR A 382 0.79 -19.01 -9.46
C THR A 382 1.67 -19.34 -8.26
N SER A 383 1.66 -20.58 -7.80
CA SER A 383 2.49 -21.02 -6.68
C SER A 383 3.98 -21.13 -7.06
N PRO A 384 4.90 -21.14 -6.08
CA PRO A 384 6.32 -21.36 -6.32
C PRO A 384 6.63 -22.69 -7.04
N GLU A 385 5.89 -23.76 -6.74
CA GLU A 385 5.99 -25.05 -7.46
C GLU A 385 5.67 -24.87 -8.96
N MET A 386 4.55 -24.21 -9.29
CA MET A 386 4.13 -23.98 -10.67
C MET A 386 5.07 -23.05 -11.43
N LEU A 387 5.66 -22.07 -10.75
CA LEU A 387 6.58 -21.11 -11.37
C LEU A 387 7.99 -21.70 -11.56
N CYS A 388 8.47 -22.49 -10.61
CA CYS A 388 9.80 -23.08 -10.60
C CYS A 388 9.85 -24.55 -11.07
N CYS A 389 8.80 -25.09 -11.71
CA CYS A 389 8.71 -26.51 -12.08
C CYS A 389 9.83 -27.05 -13.01
N PHE A 390 10.61 -26.17 -13.64
CA PHE A 390 11.81 -26.51 -14.44
C PHE A 390 13.06 -25.73 -13.96
N CYS A 391 13.07 -25.29 -12.70
CA CYS A 391 14.19 -24.56 -12.10
C CYS A 391 14.73 -25.38 -10.91
N PRO A 392 16.05 -25.39 -10.64
CA PRO A 392 16.60 -26.04 -9.46
C PRO A 392 16.01 -25.52 -8.14
N ALA A 393 16.00 -26.39 -7.12
CA ALA A 393 15.38 -26.11 -5.82
C ALA A 393 15.75 -24.75 -5.17
N PRO A 394 17.00 -24.24 -5.26
CA PRO A 394 17.35 -22.91 -4.73
C PRO A 394 16.46 -21.76 -5.24
N PHE A 395 16.07 -21.78 -6.52
CA PHE A 395 15.21 -20.74 -7.08
C PHE A 395 13.77 -20.82 -6.54
N LYS A 396 13.28 -22.03 -6.26
CA LYS A 396 11.98 -22.24 -5.59
C LYS A 396 12.05 -21.75 -4.13
N GLN A 397 13.07 -22.17 -3.39
CA GLN A 397 13.28 -21.79 -1.99
C GLN A 397 13.43 -20.28 -1.82
N PHE A 398 14.22 -19.63 -2.69
CA PHE A 398 14.38 -18.18 -2.71
C PHE A 398 13.03 -17.47 -2.92
N LEU A 399 12.26 -17.90 -3.92
CA LEU A 399 10.91 -17.38 -4.20
C LEU A 399 9.93 -17.60 -3.03
N GLU A 400 9.94 -18.78 -2.41
CA GLU A 400 9.11 -19.11 -1.24
C GLU A 400 9.41 -18.20 -0.05
N ILE A 401 10.68 -17.89 0.21
CA ILE A 401 11.07 -17.01 1.31
C ILE A 401 10.65 -15.57 1.02
N VAL A 402 11.05 -14.99 -0.13
CA VAL A 402 10.81 -13.56 -0.41
C VAL A 402 9.33 -13.20 -0.54
N THR A 403 8.51 -14.10 -1.10
CA THR A 403 7.05 -13.87 -1.24
C THR A 403 6.27 -13.97 0.08
N ASN A 404 6.91 -14.39 1.18
CA ASN A 404 6.30 -14.47 2.51
C ASN A 404 6.90 -13.49 3.54
N MET A 405 7.84 -12.63 3.15
CA MET A 405 8.41 -11.59 4.03
C MET A 405 7.36 -10.53 4.42
N LYS A 406 7.43 -10.03 5.66
CA LYS A 406 6.66 -8.86 6.12
C LYS A 406 7.24 -7.55 5.57
N PHE A 407 6.46 -6.47 5.66
CA PHE A 407 6.81 -5.14 5.14
C PHE A 407 8.10 -4.57 5.75
N ASP A 408 8.28 -4.77 7.04
CA ASP A 408 9.39 -4.26 7.86
C ASP A 408 10.48 -5.31 8.16
N GLU A 409 10.34 -6.52 7.63
CA GLU A 409 11.27 -7.63 7.87
C GLU A 409 12.68 -7.30 7.40
N GLU A 410 13.69 -7.62 8.21
CA GLU A 410 15.11 -7.53 7.87
C GLU A 410 15.50 -8.79 7.08
N PRO A 411 15.79 -8.72 5.77
CA PRO A 411 16.10 -9.91 4.99
C PRO A 411 17.40 -10.56 5.49
N ASN A 412 17.41 -11.86 5.68
CA ASN A 412 18.65 -12.59 5.96
C ASN A 412 19.42 -12.84 4.64
N TYR A 413 20.03 -11.79 4.09
CA TYR A 413 20.76 -11.83 2.81
C TYR A 413 21.77 -12.98 2.73
N ALA A 414 22.46 -13.29 3.84
CA ALA A 414 23.39 -14.42 3.91
C ALA A 414 22.69 -15.78 3.70
N LYS A 415 21.54 -16.02 4.36
CA LYS A 415 20.73 -17.24 4.15
C LYS A 415 20.15 -17.31 2.73
N LEU A 416 19.83 -16.17 2.11
CA LEU A 416 19.33 -16.11 0.72
C LEU A 416 20.45 -16.42 -0.30
N ILE A 417 21.68 -15.95 -0.03
CA ILE A 417 22.87 -16.26 -0.83
C ILE A 417 23.21 -17.76 -0.75
N SER A 418 23.26 -18.33 0.46
CA SER A 418 23.71 -19.71 0.68
C SER A 418 22.79 -20.79 0.07
N LEU A 419 21.56 -20.43 -0.33
CA LEU A 419 20.70 -21.33 -1.12
C LEU A 419 21.39 -21.76 -2.43
N PHE A 420 22.19 -20.87 -3.02
CA PHE A 420 22.76 -21.04 -4.34
C PHE A 420 24.14 -21.73 -4.33
N ASP A 421 24.78 -21.92 -3.17
CA ASP A 421 26.17 -22.41 -3.05
C ASP A 421 26.40 -23.71 -3.84
N GLY A 422 25.44 -24.65 -3.83
CA GLY A 422 25.49 -25.91 -4.59
C GLY A 422 25.41 -25.79 -6.12
N LEU A 423 25.21 -24.58 -6.65
CA LEU A 423 25.20 -24.26 -8.09
C LEU A 423 26.39 -23.35 -8.48
N ILE A 424 27.26 -22.97 -7.54
CA ILE A 424 28.39 -22.07 -7.76
C ILE A 424 29.66 -22.87 -8.04
N GLU A 425 30.16 -22.78 -9.27
CA GLU A 425 31.37 -23.45 -9.72
C GLU A 425 32.68 -22.84 -9.18
N SER A 426 33.83 -23.36 -9.65
CA SER A 426 35.15 -22.81 -9.39
C SER A 426 35.26 -21.32 -9.77
N PRO A 427 36.06 -20.48 -9.08
CA PRO A 427 36.21 -19.06 -9.41
C PRO A 427 36.65 -18.77 -10.85
N ALA A 428 37.41 -19.69 -11.48
CA ALA A 428 37.90 -19.54 -12.85
C ALA A 428 36.81 -19.77 -13.91
N SER A 429 35.94 -20.78 -13.71
CA SER A 429 34.89 -21.13 -14.68
C SER A 429 33.65 -20.22 -14.61
N ARG A 430 33.44 -19.50 -13.50
CA ARG A 430 32.26 -18.64 -13.32
C ARG A 430 32.09 -17.62 -14.46
N PRO A 431 30.87 -17.47 -15.01
CA PRO A 431 30.58 -16.43 -16.01
C PRO A 431 30.53 -15.03 -15.38
N ILE A 432 30.19 -14.92 -14.09
CA ILE A 432 30.01 -13.66 -13.35
C ILE A 432 30.77 -13.73 -12.03
N ARG A 433 31.39 -12.60 -11.64
CA ARG A 433 32.11 -12.41 -10.38
C ARG A 433 31.11 -12.21 -9.23
N ILE A 434 31.36 -12.88 -8.11
CA ILE A 434 30.46 -12.90 -6.93
C ILE A 434 31.15 -12.35 -5.66
N ASP A 435 32.00 -11.35 -5.84
CA ASP A 435 32.84 -10.77 -4.79
C ASP A 435 32.04 -10.07 -3.69
N GLY A 436 30.80 -9.65 -3.98
CA GLY A 436 29.90 -9.06 -3.00
C GLY A 436 29.65 -10.01 -1.83
N ALA A 437 29.33 -11.26 -2.14
CA ALA A 437 29.03 -12.30 -1.14
C ALA A 437 30.25 -12.66 -0.28
N LEU A 438 31.44 -12.70 -0.87
CA LEU A 438 32.68 -12.97 -0.11
C LEU A 438 32.95 -11.88 0.95
N LYS A 439 32.69 -10.61 0.60
CA LYS A 439 32.83 -9.46 1.50
C LYS A 439 31.69 -9.35 2.53
N VAL A 440 30.54 -9.99 2.28
CA VAL A 440 29.47 -10.20 3.27
C VAL A 440 29.90 -11.25 4.30
N GLY A 441 30.34 -12.42 3.84
CA GLY A 441 30.71 -13.55 4.72
C GLY A 441 31.89 -13.25 5.66
N GLN A 442 32.82 -12.37 5.31
CA GLN A 442 33.94 -12.02 6.19
C GLN A 442 33.57 -11.21 7.45
N LYS A 443 32.39 -10.56 7.50
CA LYS A 443 31.93 -9.84 8.71
C LYS A 443 31.08 -10.67 9.67
N ARG A 444 30.69 -11.90 9.29
CA ARG A 444 30.06 -12.90 10.15
C ARG A 444 30.60 -14.26 9.72
N GLY A 445 31.67 -14.72 10.38
CA GLY A 445 32.35 -15.97 10.02
C GLY A 445 31.38 -17.15 9.91
N ARG A 446 31.72 -18.10 9.01
CA ARG A 446 30.87 -19.24 8.59
C ARG A 446 30.16 -19.94 9.75
N LEU A 447 28.96 -19.48 10.07
CA LEU A 447 27.94 -20.29 10.72
C LEU A 447 27.44 -21.27 9.67
N LEU A 448 27.62 -22.58 9.91
CA LEU A 448 26.76 -23.57 9.28
C LEU A 448 25.35 -23.28 9.76
N VAL A 449 24.54 -22.69 8.90
CA VAL A 449 23.12 -22.51 9.16
C VAL A 449 22.47 -23.87 8.93
N ASN A 450 22.28 -24.63 10.02
CA ASN A 450 21.44 -25.83 9.98
C ASN A 450 20.09 -25.45 9.37
N LEU A 451 19.75 -26.07 8.23
CA LEU A 451 18.57 -25.71 7.45
C LEU A 451 17.26 -26.26 8.06
N GLU A 452 17.35 -27.04 9.14
CA GLU A 452 16.29 -27.92 9.61
C GLU A 452 15.82 -27.67 11.06
N GLU A 453 16.45 -26.76 11.81
CA GLU A 453 16.14 -26.55 13.24
C GLU A 453 15.35 -25.25 13.52
N ASP A 454 14.25 -25.41 14.27
CA ASP A 454 13.44 -24.38 14.94
C ASP A 454 12.89 -23.19 14.13
N GLU A 455 12.15 -23.48 13.05
CA GLU A 455 10.99 -22.65 12.70
C GLU A 455 9.66 -23.36 12.98
N GLN A 456 9.00 -22.97 14.08
CA GLN A 456 7.55 -23.14 14.23
C GLN A 456 6.86 -22.64 12.94
N PRO A 457 5.82 -23.31 12.42
CA PRO A 457 5.29 -23.04 11.08
C PRO A 457 4.76 -21.60 10.96
N LYS A 458 5.61 -20.70 10.46
CA LYS A 458 5.26 -19.29 10.23
C LYS A 458 4.05 -19.24 9.32
N LYS A 459 3.00 -18.55 9.77
CA LYS A 459 1.76 -18.39 9.01
C LYS A 459 2.07 -17.73 7.66
N LYS A 460 2.04 -18.54 6.59
CA LYS A 460 2.42 -18.11 5.24
C LYS A 460 1.54 -16.91 4.82
N VAL A 461 2.18 -15.85 4.33
CA VAL A 461 1.52 -14.57 4.03
C VAL A 461 0.72 -14.66 2.72
N ARG A 462 1.15 -15.51 1.77
CA ARG A 462 0.49 -15.68 0.46
C ARG A 462 0.07 -17.10 0.10
N LEU A 463 0.63 -18.14 0.72
CA LEU A 463 0.29 -19.53 0.38
C LEU A 463 -0.90 -20.04 1.19
N GLY A 464 -1.94 -20.44 0.46
CA GLY A 464 -3.05 -21.27 0.94
C GLY A 464 -4.13 -21.36 -0.14
N SER A 465 -5.05 -22.33 -0.03
CA SER A 465 -6.11 -22.51 -1.04
C SER A 465 -7.11 -21.33 -0.98
N PRO A 466 -7.41 -20.66 -2.11
CA PRO A 466 -8.37 -19.57 -2.10
C PRO A 466 -9.80 -20.08 -1.84
N ALA A 467 -10.43 -19.60 -0.77
CA ALA A 467 -11.75 -20.00 -0.30
C ALA A 467 -12.72 -18.82 -0.24
N ALA A 468 -13.98 -19.05 -0.64
CA ALA A 468 -15.04 -18.10 -0.35
C ALA A 468 -15.42 -18.21 1.14
N GLN A 469 -15.35 -17.10 1.87
CA GLN A 469 -15.60 -17.03 3.30
C GLN A 469 -16.46 -15.81 3.65
N TRP A 470 -17.28 -15.96 4.69
CA TRP A 470 -17.86 -14.85 5.41
C TRP A 470 -16.75 -14.12 6.18
N ILE A 471 -16.65 -12.82 5.98
CA ILE A 471 -15.77 -11.92 6.71
C ILE A 471 -16.67 -11.10 7.63
N SER A 472 -16.58 -11.33 8.93
CA SER A 472 -17.40 -10.65 9.95
C SER A 472 -16.51 -9.78 10.84
N VAL A 473 -16.95 -8.54 11.06
CA VAL A 473 -16.29 -7.53 11.89
C VAL A 473 -17.18 -7.27 13.10
N TYR A 474 -16.65 -7.46 14.30
CA TYR A 474 -17.33 -7.22 15.55
C TYR A 474 -16.73 -6.02 16.26
N ASN A 475 -17.56 -5.11 16.76
CA ASN A 475 -17.12 -4.00 17.59
C ASN A 475 -17.72 -4.16 19.00
N ALA A 476 -16.96 -3.78 20.02
CA ALA A 476 -17.51 -3.61 21.35
C ALA A 476 -18.54 -2.47 21.37
N ARG A 477 -19.65 -2.68 22.07
CA ARG A 477 -20.70 -1.68 22.31
C ARG A 477 -21.23 -1.80 23.73
N ARG A 478 -22.00 -0.81 24.18
CA ARG A 478 -22.87 -0.99 25.35
C ARG A 478 -23.87 -2.13 25.07
N PRO A 479 -24.30 -2.91 26.07
CA PRO A 479 -25.25 -4.00 25.87
C PRO A 479 -26.49 -3.54 25.09
N MET A 480 -26.77 -4.20 23.98
CA MET A 480 -27.90 -3.91 23.09
C MET A 480 -28.52 -5.18 22.51
N LYS A 481 -29.78 -5.07 22.07
CA LYS A 481 -30.48 -6.11 21.31
C LYS A 481 -29.99 -6.06 19.85
N GLN A 482 -29.37 -7.14 19.38
CA GLN A 482 -29.01 -7.38 17.98
C GLN A 482 -29.72 -8.66 17.52
N ARG A 483 -30.21 -8.66 16.28
CA ARG A 483 -30.83 -9.80 15.60
C ARG A 483 -30.09 -10.02 14.28
N TYR A 484 -29.95 -11.28 13.89
CA TYR A 484 -29.47 -11.63 12.54
C TYR A 484 -30.42 -12.62 11.88
N HIS A 485 -30.54 -12.49 10.57
CA HIS A 485 -31.13 -13.49 9.68
C HIS A 485 -30.13 -13.77 8.56
N TYR A 486 -30.04 -15.01 8.09
CA TYR A 486 -29.14 -15.43 7.02
C TYR A 486 -29.80 -16.54 6.20
N ASN A 487 -29.28 -16.80 5.01
CA ASN A 487 -29.92 -17.66 4.00
C ASN A 487 -31.36 -17.19 3.65
N VAL A 488 -31.63 -15.88 3.71
CA VAL A 488 -32.95 -15.31 3.43
C VAL A 488 -33.12 -15.17 1.91
N ALA A 489 -34.19 -15.76 1.37
CA ALA A 489 -34.59 -15.58 -0.02
C ALA A 489 -35.48 -14.32 -0.18
N ASP A 490 -35.47 -13.74 -1.37
CA ASP A 490 -36.20 -12.52 -1.76
C ASP A 490 -37.64 -12.46 -1.24
N SER A 491 -38.42 -13.54 -1.44
CA SER A 491 -39.82 -13.67 -1.03
C SER A 491 -40.08 -13.68 0.48
N ARG A 492 -39.02 -13.74 1.31
CA ARG A 492 -39.10 -13.72 2.78
C ARG A 492 -38.51 -12.46 3.40
N LEU A 493 -37.97 -11.55 2.58
CA LEU A 493 -37.22 -10.40 3.06
C LEU A 493 -38.10 -9.44 3.89
N SER A 494 -39.30 -9.14 3.40
CA SER A 494 -40.28 -8.28 4.09
C SER A 494 -40.65 -8.82 5.47
N GLN A 495 -41.08 -10.08 5.56
CA GLN A 495 -41.41 -10.76 6.82
C GLN A 495 -40.32 -10.63 7.90
N HIS A 496 -39.04 -10.68 7.49
CA HIS A 496 -37.92 -10.54 8.42
C HIS A 496 -37.64 -9.08 8.83
N ILE A 497 -37.89 -8.12 7.94
CA ILE A 497 -37.69 -6.68 8.20
C ILE A 497 -38.84 -6.12 9.04
N GLU A 498 -40.09 -6.42 8.68
CA GLU A 498 -41.31 -6.02 9.40
C GLU A 498 -41.25 -6.47 10.86
N LYS A 499 -40.98 -7.76 11.10
CA LYS A 499 -40.79 -8.31 12.45
C LYS A 499 -39.58 -7.74 13.19
N GLY A 500 -38.59 -7.20 12.49
CA GLY A 500 -37.50 -6.45 13.12
C GLY A 500 -37.95 -5.08 13.60
N ASN A 501 -38.69 -4.35 12.75
CA ASN A 501 -39.23 -3.02 13.05
C ASN A 501 -40.23 -3.08 14.23
N GLU A 502 -41.12 -4.07 14.28
CA GLU A 502 -42.01 -4.37 15.42
C GLU A 502 -41.23 -4.55 16.74
N ASP A 503 -40.08 -5.21 16.66
CA ASP A 503 -39.17 -5.48 17.79
C ASP A 503 -38.28 -4.29 18.19
N GLY A 504 -38.43 -3.13 17.53
CA GLY A 504 -37.59 -1.94 17.73
C GLY A 504 -36.16 -2.09 17.19
N LEU A 505 -35.96 -2.91 16.15
CA LEU A 505 -34.65 -3.20 15.55
C LEU A 505 -34.60 -2.68 14.12
N TYR A 506 -33.60 -1.85 13.81
CA TYR A 506 -33.37 -1.33 12.46
C TYR A 506 -32.16 -2.01 11.81
N ILE A 507 -32.22 -2.22 10.50
CA ILE A 507 -31.14 -2.83 9.71
C ILE A 507 -29.89 -1.95 9.80
N SER A 508 -28.80 -2.49 10.35
CA SER A 508 -27.51 -1.81 10.48
C SER A 508 -26.49 -2.26 9.43
N CYS A 509 -26.58 -3.51 8.98
CA CYS A 509 -25.72 -4.06 7.93
C CYS A 509 -26.47 -5.14 7.12
N VAL A 510 -26.18 -5.25 5.83
CA VAL A 510 -26.67 -6.31 4.96
C VAL A 510 -25.53 -6.90 4.13
N ALA A 511 -25.64 -8.17 3.77
CA ALA A 511 -24.72 -8.87 2.89
C ALA A 511 -25.48 -9.91 2.06
N SER A 512 -24.82 -10.48 1.04
CA SER A 512 -25.33 -11.62 0.28
C SER A 512 -24.24 -12.67 0.10
N ALA A 513 -24.65 -13.94 0.06
CA ALA A 513 -23.83 -15.04 -0.45
C ALA A 513 -24.60 -15.72 -1.58
N ALA A 514 -23.99 -15.78 -2.77
CA ALA A 514 -24.69 -16.07 -4.02
C ALA A 514 -25.93 -15.17 -4.20
N ASN A 515 -27.14 -15.74 -4.07
CA ASN A 515 -28.42 -15.03 -4.19
C ASN A 515 -29.27 -15.16 -2.90
N LEU A 516 -28.62 -15.26 -1.73
CA LEU A 516 -29.27 -15.33 -0.43
C LEU A 516 -28.73 -14.24 0.51
N TRP A 517 -29.65 -13.52 1.15
CA TRP A 517 -29.33 -12.37 1.98
C TRP A 517 -28.98 -12.76 3.41
N ALA A 518 -28.12 -11.94 4.02
CA ALA A 518 -27.94 -11.83 5.45
C ALA A 518 -28.29 -10.41 5.90
N LEU A 519 -29.14 -10.32 6.93
CA LEU A 519 -29.63 -9.08 7.54
C LEU A 519 -29.12 -9.02 8.98
N ILE A 520 -28.51 -7.89 9.37
CA ILE A 520 -28.14 -7.56 10.75
C ILE A 520 -29.00 -6.37 11.19
N MET A 521 -29.69 -6.50 12.33
CA MET A 521 -30.64 -5.50 12.83
C MET A 521 -30.35 -5.18 14.30
N ASP A 522 -30.23 -3.89 14.62
CA ASP A 522 -29.79 -3.40 15.94
C ASP A 522 -30.82 -2.45 16.56
N ALA A 523 -30.95 -2.48 17.89
CA ALA A 523 -31.60 -1.40 18.65
C ALA A 523 -30.70 -0.15 18.77
N GLY A 524 -29.38 -0.32 18.62
CA GLY A 524 -28.36 0.71 18.82
C GLY A 524 -27.95 1.48 17.56
N THR A 525 -28.85 1.70 16.61
CA THR A 525 -28.56 2.46 15.36
C THR A 525 -28.70 3.98 15.53
N GLY A 526 -29.67 4.42 16.34
CA GLY A 526 -30.11 5.83 16.38
C GLY A 526 -30.98 6.25 15.19
N PHE A 527 -31.42 5.30 14.34
CA PHE A 527 -32.35 5.60 13.25
C PHE A 527 -33.78 5.76 13.78
N CYS A 528 -34.61 6.54 13.08
CA CYS A 528 -36.02 6.79 13.44
C CYS A 528 -37.03 6.39 12.37
N SER A 529 -36.56 6.02 11.17
CA SER A 529 -37.35 5.40 10.11
C SER A 529 -36.39 4.74 9.12
N GLN A 530 -36.83 3.68 8.45
CA GLN A 530 -36.12 3.04 7.35
C GLN A 530 -37.06 2.74 6.18
N VAL A 531 -36.52 2.87 4.97
CA VAL A 531 -37.11 2.34 3.73
C VAL A 531 -36.08 1.45 3.04
N TYR A 532 -36.53 0.46 2.29
CA TYR A 532 -35.66 -0.43 1.54
C TYR A 532 -36.24 -0.75 0.16
N GLU A 533 -35.37 -1.08 -0.78
CA GLU A 533 -35.74 -1.62 -2.08
C GLU A 533 -34.90 -2.87 -2.38
N LEU A 534 -35.57 -3.91 -2.86
CA LEU A 534 -34.94 -5.06 -3.52
C LEU A 534 -35.14 -4.88 -5.03
N SER A 535 -34.08 -4.49 -5.73
CA SER A 535 -34.11 -4.19 -7.17
C SER A 535 -33.28 -5.18 -7.98
N PRO A 536 -33.70 -5.61 -9.18
CA PRO A 536 -32.84 -6.37 -10.10
C PRO A 536 -31.64 -5.54 -10.63
N VAL A 537 -31.65 -4.21 -10.42
CA VAL A 537 -30.55 -3.31 -10.80
C VAL A 537 -29.70 -3.00 -9.56
N PHE A 538 -28.37 -3.18 -9.68
CA PHE A 538 -27.42 -2.82 -8.63
C PHE A 538 -27.37 -1.30 -8.40
N LEU A 539 -27.86 -0.85 -7.25
CA LEU A 539 -28.05 0.56 -6.87
C LEU A 539 -28.95 1.33 -7.85
N HIS A 540 -30.22 0.94 -7.86
CA HIS A 540 -31.29 1.56 -8.65
C HIS A 540 -31.36 3.08 -8.42
N LYS A 541 -31.02 3.84 -9.46
CA LYS A 541 -30.75 5.28 -9.39
C LYS A 541 -31.97 6.10 -8.96
N ASP A 542 -33.10 5.85 -9.60
CA ASP A 542 -34.21 6.80 -9.55
C ASP A 542 -34.98 6.68 -8.23
N TRP A 543 -35.13 5.46 -7.67
CA TRP A 543 -35.59 5.25 -6.30
C TRP A 543 -34.65 5.89 -5.26
N ILE A 544 -33.33 5.73 -5.40
CA ILE A 544 -32.35 6.38 -4.49
C ILE A 544 -32.50 7.91 -4.50
N MET A 545 -32.73 8.51 -5.68
CA MET A 545 -32.94 9.96 -5.80
C MET A 545 -34.25 10.40 -5.12
N GLU A 546 -35.36 9.69 -5.35
CA GLU A 546 -36.65 9.94 -4.69
C GLU A 546 -36.54 9.85 -3.15
N GLN A 547 -35.79 8.86 -2.63
CA GLN A 547 -35.59 8.72 -1.18
C GLN A 547 -34.64 9.77 -0.60
N TRP A 548 -33.66 10.27 -1.36
CA TRP A 548 -32.82 11.41 -0.97
C TRP A 548 -33.64 12.71 -0.84
N GLU A 549 -34.55 12.99 -1.78
CA GLU A 549 -35.48 14.13 -1.69
C GLU A 549 -36.36 14.03 -0.43
N LYS A 550 -36.83 12.82 -0.11
CA LYS A 550 -37.54 12.49 1.13
C LYS A 550 -36.66 12.52 2.39
N SER A 551 -35.39 12.91 2.29
CA SER A 551 -34.40 13.00 3.38
C SER A 551 -34.08 11.67 4.07
N TYR A 552 -34.16 10.54 3.36
CA TYR A 552 -33.52 9.29 3.76
C TYR A 552 -32.10 9.23 3.18
N TYR A 553 -31.15 8.61 3.88
CA TYR A 553 -29.79 8.40 3.38
C TYR A 553 -29.44 6.91 3.39
N ILE A 554 -28.71 6.44 2.38
CA ILE A 554 -28.24 5.05 2.30
C ILE A 554 -27.37 4.74 3.53
N THR A 555 -27.75 3.70 4.27
CA THR A 555 -27.06 3.23 5.49
C THR A 555 -26.49 1.83 5.34
N ALA A 556 -27.12 0.97 4.55
CA ALA A 556 -26.62 -0.37 4.24
C ALA A 556 -26.96 -0.75 2.80
N ILE A 557 -26.05 -1.43 2.12
CA ILE A 557 -26.24 -1.95 0.75
C ILE A 557 -25.62 -3.34 0.63
N ALA A 558 -26.28 -4.22 -0.12
CA ALA A 558 -25.73 -5.49 -0.54
C ALA A 558 -26.13 -5.76 -2.00
N GLY A 559 -25.26 -6.42 -2.76
CA GLY A 559 -25.58 -6.95 -4.07
C GLY A 559 -25.46 -8.47 -4.09
N SER A 560 -26.19 -9.12 -5.01
CA SER A 560 -26.15 -10.56 -5.21
C SER A 560 -25.23 -10.96 -6.37
N THR A 561 -25.05 -12.25 -6.59
CA THR A 561 -24.35 -12.76 -7.79
C THR A 561 -25.16 -12.63 -9.08
N ASN A 562 -26.50 -12.57 -9.02
CA ASN A 562 -27.33 -12.37 -10.22
C ASN A 562 -27.41 -10.91 -10.70
N GLY A 563 -26.89 -9.96 -9.90
CA GLY A 563 -26.85 -8.55 -10.23
C GLY A 563 -27.89 -7.69 -9.49
N SER A 564 -28.85 -8.30 -8.79
CA SER A 564 -29.80 -7.61 -7.91
C SER A 564 -29.11 -6.94 -6.71
N SER A 565 -29.82 -6.02 -6.08
CA SER A 565 -29.35 -5.36 -4.85
C SER A 565 -30.47 -5.09 -3.86
N LEU A 566 -30.11 -5.18 -2.58
CA LEU A 566 -30.88 -4.67 -1.47
C LEU A 566 -30.24 -3.34 -1.03
N VAL A 567 -31.00 -2.26 -1.15
CA VAL A 567 -30.61 -0.92 -0.69
C VAL A 567 -31.47 -0.56 0.52
N VAL A 568 -30.86 -0.13 1.62
CA VAL A 568 -31.56 0.34 2.82
C VAL A 568 -31.17 1.80 3.08
N MET A 569 -32.18 2.66 3.23
CA MET A 569 -32.02 4.08 3.48
C MET A 569 -32.76 4.49 4.76
N SER A 570 -32.12 5.29 5.61
CA SER A 570 -32.59 5.61 6.97
C SER A 570 -32.73 7.11 7.23
N LYS A 571 -33.62 7.46 8.17
CA LYS A 571 -33.68 8.76 8.85
C LYS A 571 -33.08 8.66 10.25
N GLY A 572 -32.66 9.80 10.82
CA GLY A 572 -31.92 9.87 12.09
C GLY A 572 -30.40 9.72 11.94
N THR A 573 -29.89 9.52 10.72
CA THR A 573 -28.44 9.53 10.46
C THR A 573 -27.85 10.94 10.65
N PRO A 574 -26.57 11.09 11.03
CA PRO A 574 -25.90 12.40 11.07
C PRO A 574 -25.51 12.93 9.69
N TYR A 575 -25.79 12.20 8.60
CA TYR A 575 -25.38 12.55 7.24
C TYR A 575 -26.19 13.75 6.71
N THR A 576 -25.57 14.54 5.83
CA THR A 576 -26.20 15.74 5.25
C THR A 576 -26.16 15.77 3.72
N GLN A 577 -25.04 15.35 3.12
CA GLN A 577 -24.88 15.19 1.69
C GLN A 577 -24.30 13.80 1.42
N GLN A 578 -24.82 13.10 0.43
CA GLN A 578 -24.39 11.75 0.06
C GLN A 578 -24.15 11.65 -1.45
N SER A 579 -23.24 10.77 -1.84
CA SER A 579 -23.02 10.41 -3.25
C SER A 579 -22.56 8.96 -3.32
N TYR A 580 -22.95 8.24 -4.37
CA TYR A 580 -22.47 6.88 -4.61
C TYR A 580 -21.83 6.74 -5.98
N LYS A 581 -21.06 5.66 -6.18
CA LYS A 581 -20.53 5.27 -7.48
C LYS A 581 -20.60 3.76 -7.65
N VAL A 582 -21.10 3.32 -8.81
CA VAL A 582 -20.93 1.96 -9.33
C VAL A 582 -19.73 1.93 -10.29
N SER A 583 -18.92 0.87 -10.25
CA SER A 583 -17.80 0.68 -11.19
C SER A 583 -17.34 -0.79 -11.25
N GLU A 584 -16.78 -1.22 -12.38
CA GLU A 584 -16.26 -2.58 -12.56
C GLU A 584 -14.87 -2.81 -11.93
N SER A 585 -14.20 -1.74 -11.52
CA SER A 585 -12.95 -1.76 -10.76
C SER A 585 -13.10 -0.95 -9.47
N PHE A 586 -12.28 -1.23 -8.46
CA PHE A 586 -12.38 -0.54 -7.18
C PHE A 586 -12.11 0.98 -7.36
N PRO A 587 -13.07 1.88 -7.07
CA PRO A 587 -13.07 3.24 -7.61
C PRO A 587 -12.17 4.24 -6.83
N TYR A 588 -10.97 3.83 -6.43
CA TYR A 588 -10.09 4.58 -5.52
C TYR A 588 -9.82 6.03 -5.94
N LYS A 589 -9.58 6.31 -7.24
CA LYS A 589 -9.40 7.69 -7.74
C LYS A 589 -10.59 8.61 -7.43
N TRP A 590 -11.82 8.08 -7.44
CA TRP A 590 -13.03 8.82 -7.07
C TRP A 590 -13.15 8.97 -5.54
N ILE A 591 -12.84 7.92 -4.78
CA ILE A 591 -12.81 7.95 -3.30
C ILE A 591 -11.80 9.00 -2.80
N ASN A 592 -10.58 9.01 -3.34
CA ASN A 592 -9.51 9.96 -3.02
C ASN A 592 -9.91 11.41 -3.35
N LYS A 593 -10.59 11.64 -4.48
CA LYS A 593 -11.21 12.96 -4.79
C LYS A 593 -12.28 13.32 -3.76
N LYS A 594 -13.16 12.39 -3.39
CA LYS A 594 -14.26 12.61 -2.44
C LYS A 594 -13.79 12.85 -0.99
N TRP A 595 -12.71 12.21 -0.54
CA TRP A 595 -12.06 12.53 0.73
C TRP A 595 -11.60 14.00 0.79
N LYS A 596 -11.00 14.52 -0.29
CA LYS A 596 -10.61 15.94 -0.40
C LYS A 596 -11.81 16.89 -0.43
N GLU A 597 -12.98 16.42 -0.87
CA GLU A 597 -14.26 17.13 -0.77
C GLU A 597 -14.95 16.97 0.60
N GLY A 598 -14.33 16.31 1.58
CA GLY A 598 -14.86 16.08 2.93
C GLY A 598 -15.92 14.98 3.05
N PHE A 599 -16.18 14.22 1.98
CA PHE A 599 -17.00 13.02 2.02
C PHE A 599 -16.17 11.83 2.52
N HIS A 600 -16.80 10.92 3.26
CA HIS A 600 -16.17 9.70 3.76
C HIS A 600 -17.01 8.49 3.34
N VAL A 601 -16.39 7.34 3.06
CA VAL A 601 -17.12 6.10 2.75
C VAL A 601 -17.92 5.67 3.97
N THR A 602 -19.21 5.44 3.76
CA THR A 602 -20.19 5.08 4.81
C THR A 602 -20.83 3.72 4.57
N SER A 603 -20.89 3.24 3.33
CA SER A 603 -21.24 1.84 3.01
C SER A 603 -20.57 1.40 1.71
N MET A 604 -20.30 0.10 1.57
CA MET A 604 -19.83 -0.52 0.32
C MET A 604 -20.57 -1.83 0.09
N ALA A 605 -20.74 -2.20 -1.17
CA ALA A 605 -21.24 -3.50 -1.60
C ALA A 605 -20.59 -3.91 -2.93
N THR A 606 -20.89 -5.13 -3.34
CA THR A 606 -20.51 -5.71 -4.64
C THR A 606 -21.70 -6.46 -5.22
N ALA A 607 -21.84 -6.48 -6.55
CA ALA A 607 -22.75 -7.35 -7.29
C ALA A 607 -22.00 -7.98 -8.45
N GLY A 608 -21.71 -9.29 -8.33
CA GLY A 608 -20.72 -9.96 -9.16
C GLY A 608 -19.35 -9.28 -9.06
N ASN A 609 -18.89 -8.70 -10.18
CA ASN A 609 -17.62 -7.95 -10.24
C ASN A 609 -17.79 -6.42 -10.07
N ARG A 610 -19.03 -5.89 -10.01
CA ARG A 610 -19.27 -4.45 -9.86
C ARG A 610 -19.15 -4.04 -8.40
N TRP A 611 -18.36 -3.01 -8.12
CA TRP A 611 -18.27 -2.32 -6.84
C TRP A 611 -19.32 -1.22 -6.75
N GLY A 612 -19.97 -1.10 -5.58
CA GLY A 612 -20.85 0.00 -5.22
C GLY A 612 -20.31 0.67 -3.96
N VAL A 613 -19.90 1.94 -4.05
CA VAL A 613 -19.31 2.69 -2.93
C VAL A 613 -20.16 3.91 -2.63
N VAL A 614 -20.62 4.04 -1.38
CA VAL A 614 -21.43 5.16 -0.88
C VAL A 614 -20.57 6.01 0.04
N MET A 615 -20.58 7.33 -0.19
CA MET A 615 -19.85 8.30 0.62
C MET A 615 -20.76 9.42 1.12
N SER A 616 -20.73 9.70 2.43
CA SER A 616 -21.48 10.77 3.07
C SER A 616 -20.56 11.85 3.63
N ARG A 617 -21.00 13.12 3.60
CA ARG A 617 -20.51 14.17 4.49
C ARG A 617 -21.10 13.99 5.89
N ASN A 618 -20.42 14.57 6.88
CA ASN A 618 -20.79 14.53 8.29
C ASN A 618 -20.92 13.12 8.90
N SER A 619 -20.14 12.18 8.36
CA SER A 619 -20.07 10.74 8.73
C SER A 619 -19.65 10.42 10.16
N GLY A 620 -19.14 11.39 10.91
CA GLY A 620 -18.47 11.17 12.20
C GLY A 620 -17.01 10.73 12.12
N TYR A 621 -16.44 10.56 10.92
CA TYR A 621 -15.01 10.20 10.73
C TYR A 621 -14.11 11.42 10.51
N SER A 622 -12.85 11.33 10.95
CA SER A 622 -11.81 12.36 10.83
C SER A 622 -10.82 12.07 9.69
N ASN A 623 -10.50 10.80 9.46
CA ASN A 623 -9.62 10.33 8.39
C ASN A 623 -10.01 8.91 7.98
N GLN A 624 -9.66 8.51 6.75
CA GLN A 624 -9.94 7.19 6.19
C GLN A 624 -8.80 6.68 5.31
N VAL A 625 -8.64 5.35 5.29
CA VAL A 625 -7.71 4.61 4.44
C VAL A 625 -8.41 3.39 3.84
N VAL A 626 -7.79 2.78 2.83
CA VAL A 626 -8.23 1.51 2.25
C VAL A 626 -7.14 0.46 2.41
N GLU A 627 -7.54 -0.78 2.70
CA GLU A 627 -6.75 -1.97 2.44
C GLU A 627 -7.46 -2.77 1.34
N LEU A 628 -6.80 -2.95 0.19
CA LEU A 628 -7.31 -3.67 -0.98
C LEU A 628 -6.36 -4.81 -1.32
N ASP A 629 -6.86 -6.04 -1.41
CA ASP A 629 -6.03 -7.22 -1.71
C ASP A 629 -6.87 -8.28 -2.45
N PHE A 630 -6.21 -9.25 -3.06
CA PHE A 630 -6.84 -10.47 -3.58
C PHE A 630 -7.19 -11.46 -2.45
N LEU A 631 -6.56 -11.29 -1.28
CA LEU A 631 -6.76 -12.08 -0.07
C LEU A 631 -7.35 -11.21 1.06
N TYR A 632 -7.35 -11.71 2.31
CA TYR A 632 -7.64 -10.90 3.48
C TYR A 632 -6.38 -10.16 3.97
N PRO A 633 -6.32 -8.81 3.96
CA PRO A 633 -5.10 -8.02 4.17
C PRO A 633 -4.70 -7.89 5.64
N SER A 634 -4.37 -9.01 6.28
CA SER A 634 -4.07 -9.10 7.73
C SER A 634 -2.97 -8.12 8.19
N GLU A 635 -1.87 -8.01 7.43
CA GLU A 635 -0.74 -7.12 7.77
C GLU A 635 -1.16 -5.64 7.80
N GLY A 636 -1.89 -5.19 6.76
CA GLY A 636 -2.37 -3.81 6.69
C GLY A 636 -3.35 -3.50 7.82
N ILE A 637 -4.37 -4.34 7.99
CA ILE A 637 -5.41 -4.17 9.03
C ILE A 637 -4.80 -4.01 10.43
N HIS A 638 -3.81 -4.85 10.79
CA HIS A 638 -3.17 -4.78 12.11
C HIS A 638 -2.38 -3.47 12.31
N ARG A 639 -1.55 -3.06 11.34
CA ARG A 639 -0.80 -1.78 11.41
C ARG A 639 -1.74 -0.56 11.46
N ARG A 640 -2.88 -0.61 10.77
CA ARG A 640 -3.92 0.43 10.85
C ARG A 640 -4.64 0.41 12.20
N TRP A 641 -4.84 -0.74 12.85
CA TRP A 641 -5.39 -0.84 14.20
C TRP A 641 -4.46 -0.25 15.27
N GLU A 642 -3.15 -0.50 15.17
CA GLU A 642 -2.10 0.07 16.04
C GLU A 642 -2.08 1.61 15.96
N THR A 643 -2.35 2.16 14.76
CA THR A 643 -2.45 3.61 14.51
C THR A 643 -3.86 4.19 14.72
N GLY A 644 -4.76 3.47 15.40
CA GLY A 644 -6.05 3.98 15.86
C GLY A 644 -7.20 3.97 14.84
N TYR A 645 -6.97 3.50 13.60
CA TYR A 645 -8.06 3.25 12.66
C TYR A 645 -8.85 1.99 13.08
N ARG A 646 -10.12 1.90 12.66
CA ARG A 646 -10.96 0.69 12.78
C ARG A 646 -11.70 0.44 11.48
N ILE A 647 -11.94 -0.83 11.14
CA ILE A 647 -12.72 -1.21 9.96
C ILE A 647 -14.15 -0.70 10.13
N THR A 648 -14.66 0.02 9.13
CA THR A 648 -16.01 0.60 9.14
C THR A 648 -16.85 0.23 7.93
N SER A 649 -16.26 -0.37 6.90
CA SER A 649 -16.99 -0.91 5.75
C SER A 649 -16.17 -1.96 5.02
N THR A 650 -16.82 -3.04 4.57
CA THR A 650 -16.19 -4.21 3.94
C THR A 650 -17.00 -4.69 2.74
N ALA A 651 -16.37 -4.85 1.58
CA ALA A 651 -16.99 -5.44 0.39
C ALA A 651 -15.97 -6.27 -0.38
N ALA A 652 -16.43 -7.27 -1.14
CA ALA A 652 -15.54 -8.18 -1.86
C ALA A 652 -16.17 -8.74 -3.14
N THR A 653 -15.38 -8.87 -4.20
CA THR A 653 -15.73 -9.61 -5.42
C THR A 653 -15.18 -11.04 -5.33
N ASN A 654 -15.31 -11.80 -6.42
CA ASN A 654 -14.64 -13.10 -6.58
C ASN A 654 -13.11 -12.98 -6.71
N ASP A 655 -12.57 -11.76 -6.87
CA ASP A 655 -11.14 -11.51 -7.10
C ASP A 655 -10.48 -10.66 -6.02
N GLN A 656 -11.17 -9.70 -5.40
CA GLN A 656 -10.58 -8.77 -4.43
C GLN A 656 -11.50 -8.45 -3.27
N ALA A 657 -10.94 -8.27 -2.08
CA ALA A 657 -11.61 -7.74 -0.90
C ALA A 657 -11.09 -6.34 -0.57
N ALA A 658 -12.00 -5.41 -0.28
CA ALA A 658 -11.72 -4.03 0.09
C ALA A 658 -12.25 -3.72 1.49
N PHE A 659 -11.38 -3.16 2.31
CA PHE A 659 -11.66 -2.73 3.68
C PHE A 659 -11.44 -1.22 3.77
N ILE A 660 -12.47 -0.47 4.14
CA ILE A 660 -12.28 0.91 4.58
C ILE A 660 -12.08 0.91 6.09
N LEU A 661 -10.98 1.52 6.52
CA LEU A 661 -10.72 1.78 7.93
C LEU A 661 -10.77 3.29 8.17
N SER A 662 -11.45 3.68 9.25
CA SER A 662 -11.69 5.07 9.63
C SER A 662 -11.13 5.37 11.02
N MET A 663 -10.68 6.59 11.24
CA MET A 663 -10.59 7.17 12.59
C MET A 663 -11.88 7.95 12.90
N PRO A 664 -12.53 7.75 14.05
CA PRO A 664 -13.71 8.52 14.45
C PRO A 664 -13.32 9.90 15.04
N LYS A 665 -14.13 10.92 14.79
CA LYS A 665 -13.95 12.29 15.35
C LYS A 665 -14.13 12.34 16.88
N ARG A 666 -14.86 11.37 17.44
CA ARG A 666 -15.04 11.19 18.88
C ARG A 666 -14.48 9.82 19.23
N LYS A 667 -13.49 9.78 20.13
CA LYS A 667 -12.94 8.52 20.61
C LYS A 667 -14.05 7.71 21.31
N PRO A 668 -14.31 6.44 20.93
CA PRO A 668 -15.33 5.64 21.59
C PRO A 668 -14.86 5.24 23.00
N MET A 669 -15.80 4.82 23.86
CA MET A 669 -15.46 4.36 25.21
C MET A 669 -14.72 3.02 25.23
N ASP A 670 -14.91 2.20 24.18
CA ASP A 670 -14.19 0.96 23.93
C ASP A 670 -13.76 0.96 22.46
N GLU A 671 -12.50 0.60 22.21
CA GLU A 671 -11.89 0.52 20.87
C GLU A 671 -11.67 -0.93 20.41
N THR A 672 -12.19 -1.91 21.15
CA THR A 672 -12.08 -3.33 20.83
C THR A 672 -12.85 -3.65 19.55
N GLN A 673 -12.12 -4.17 18.57
CA GLN A 673 -12.65 -4.69 17.31
C GLN A 673 -12.02 -6.06 17.06
N GLU A 674 -12.85 -7.04 16.73
CA GLU A 674 -12.42 -8.38 16.32
C GLU A 674 -12.84 -8.66 14.87
N THR A 675 -12.07 -9.49 14.17
CA THR A 675 -12.44 -10.00 12.85
C THR A 675 -12.40 -11.52 12.82
N LEU A 676 -13.39 -12.11 12.15
CA LEU A 676 -13.54 -13.55 12.05
C LEU A 676 -13.87 -13.92 10.60
N ARG A 677 -13.15 -14.92 10.08
CA ARG A 677 -13.40 -15.51 8.76
C ARG A 677 -13.94 -16.93 8.92
N THR A 678 -15.06 -17.27 8.27
CA THR A 678 -15.67 -18.60 8.34
C THR A 678 -16.24 -19.03 6.98
N SER A 679 -16.19 -20.32 6.66
CA SER A 679 -16.80 -20.86 5.43
C SER A 679 -18.32 -20.74 5.43
N ALA A 680 -18.97 -21.09 6.56
CA ALA A 680 -20.39 -20.86 6.81
C ALA A 680 -20.64 -19.51 7.51
N PHE A 681 -21.90 -19.07 7.56
CA PHE A 681 -22.29 -17.89 8.34
C PHE A 681 -21.99 -18.12 9.84
N PRO A 682 -21.39 -17.15 10.57
CA PRO A 682 -20.77 -17.38 11.89
C PRO A 682 -21.74 -17.54 13.08
N SER A 683 -22.94 -18.11 12.88
CA SER A 683 -24.05 -18.13 13.85
C SER A 683 -23.71 -18.67 15.26
N GLY A 684 -22.81 -19.66 15.36
CA GLY A 684 -22.30 -20.14 16.65
C GLY A 684 -21.45 -19.10 17.39
N HIS A 685 -20.49 -18.49 16.68
CA HIS A 685 -19.60 -17.47 17.21
C HIS A 685 -20.35 -16.19 17.61
N VAL A 686 -21.39 -15.79 16.88
CA VAL A 686 -22.18 -14.59 17.19
C VAL A 686 -22.70 -14.61 18.64
N LYS A 687 -23.14 -15.77 19.14
CA LYS A 687 -23.58 -15.93 20.53
C LYS A 687 -22.44 -15.76 21.55
N GLU A 688 -21.25 -16.28 21.24
CA GLU A 688 -20.03 -16.10 22.06
C GLU A 688 -19.58 -14.63 22.07
N LYS A 689 -19.69 -13.92 20.94
CA LYS A 689 -19.36 -12.49 20.83
C LYS A 689 -20.35 -11.61 21.59
N TRP A 690 -21.66 -11.88 21.50
CA TRP A 690 -22.67 -11.16 22.29
C TRP A 690 -22.46 -11.30 23.80
N ALA A 691 -22.04 -12.47 24.29
CA ALA A 691 -21.67 -12.67 25.70
C ALA A 691 -20.46 -11.82 26.17
N LYS A 692 -19.69 -11.26 25.22
CA LYS A 692 -18.56 -10.35 25.43
C LYS A 692 -18.89 -8.90 25.07
N ASN A 693 -20.16 -8.57 24.82
CA ASN A 693 -20.64 -7.28 24.28
C ASN A 693 -20.02 -6.90 22.91
N LEU A 694 -19.57 -7.89 22.15
CA LEU A 694 -19.06 -7.74 20.78
C LEU A 694 -20.20 -8.02 19.80
N TYR A 695 -20.55 -7.03 18.98
CA TYR A 695 -21.68 -7.06 18.05
C TYR A 695 -21.22 -6.90 16.61
N ILE A 696 -21.87 -7.58 15.65
CA ILE A 696 -21.54 -7.41 14.24
C ILE A 696 -21.73 -5.94 13.86
N ALA A 697 -20.68 -5.33 13.30
CA ALA A 697 -20.65 -3.94 12.85
C ALA A 697 -20.46 -3.82 11.33
N SER A 698 -19.85 -4.82 10.69
CA SER A 698 -19.79 -4.97 9.23
C SER A 698 -19.67 -6.45 8.89
N ILE A 699 -20.26 -6.89 7.78
CA ILE A 699 -20.14 -8.26 7.29
C ILE A 699 -20.17 -8.27 5.76
N CYS A 700 -19.35 -9.11 5.14
CA CYS A 700 -19.45 -9.43 3.72
C CYS A 700 -19.11 -10.90 3.47
N PHE A 701 -19.36 -11.37 2.24
CA PHE A 701 -18.93 -12.68 1.76
C PHE A 701 -18.02 -12.45 0.54
N GLY A 702 -16.92 -13.18 0.45
CA GLY A 702 -15.96 -12.98 -0.63
C GLY A 702 -14.78 -13.93 -0.60
N ARG A 703 -13.90 -13.82 -1.60
CA ARG A 703 -12.73 -14.68 -1.69
C ARG A 703 -11.64 -14.25 -0.72
N THR A 704 -11.06 -15.23 -0.05
CA THR A 704 -9.97 -15.11 0.93
C THR A 704 -9.02 -16.29 0.74
N VAL A 705 -8.02 -16.43 1.60
CA VAL A 705 -7.21 -17.65 1.74
C VAL A 705 -7.40 -18.20 3.15
N CYS A 706 -7.47 -19.53 3.27
CA CYS A 706 -7.46 -20.24 4.55
C CYS A 706 -6.12 -20.05 5.26
#